data_AF-A0A0B4E9I0-F1
#
_entry.id   AF-A0A0B4E9I0-F1
#
_cell.length_a   1.000
_cell.length_b   1.000
_cell.length_c   1.000
_cell.angle_alpha   90.00
_cell.angle_beta   90.00
_cell.angle_gamma   90.00
#
_symmetry.space_group_name_H-M   'P 1'
#
loop_
_entity.id
_entity.type
_entity.pdbx_description
1 polymer ?
#
loop_
_entity_poly.entity_id
_entity_poly.type
_entity_poly.pdbx_seq_one_letter_code
_entity_poly.pdbx_strand_id
1 'polypeptide(L)'
;MKTFKSLKLAHKLPLFVVGFGVLVTAILVTISTISFQKSAEKTAEDQFRSMVADRKFSVQTLLDGIHADVQTLAAVPSTATAIEWLTMTWNDLDGNPGQILRQAYIDDNPNPIGQKHLLVRGKGESPYHMHHETFHPAYKTLIESKGYYDAFLINLAGDIVYSVFKENDYGTNMMTGPFKDSGLADVYRAALEGSRGEVFFADMKPYAPSGGAAAAFAASPVVNDANLTVGVLAVQIPVDLLGAIVNNDQGMGQTTQIYLAGSDMLARTTSRFEDGYQVLSQLPSVPQVTTAFDGESHVQKGVPGLNGHAVLAYSEPLPLEFANWAIIAEQDWAELMAPAAEKRNMLLLASLICAGGMSFFGWLFARSVTKPIDRICSDMEAVSSGDLDTEVAAASRGDEIGKIGKTLVSMQDDLKLARAAEEERAEMQRQQQQVVEKLSSGLVQLADGDFSQPINSAFPEEYEQLRQNFNSTVSNLSATVQQVIEASGSIRNGAAEISQASDDLSHRTESQAATLEETAAALDELTASVKSAADGARSVEATMAEARTEAENNREVVQSAVSAMTEIEQSSNHISQIISVIDDIAFQTNLLALNAGVEAARAGEAGKGFAVVASEVRALAQRSSDAAMEIKTLISDSSKQVERGVDLVGKAGEALQSIVEQVTHISQLVSGIAEGAAEQSTGLNEINTGVTQLDQVTQQNAAMVEEATAAGHMLNTDAGKLAELVAHFRVSGGAAPARPAPATAPAAVPAAKPAPSAHGEDSWDIEASPAPAAAASNGSAARDLWQDF
;
A
#
# COMPACT_ATOMS: atom_id res chain seq x y z
N MET A 1 22.47 -58.73 -23.36
CA MET A 1 22.85 -59.53 -22.16
C MET A 1 24.13 -60.38 -22.30
N LYS A 2 24.54 -60.85 -23.50
CA LYS A 2 25.80 -61.64 -23.65
C LYS A 2 27.10 -60.84 -23.41
N THR A 3 27.11 -59.54 -23.69
CA THR A 3 28.27 -58.64 -23.53
C THR A 3 28.60 -58.28 -22.07
N PHE A 4 27.64 -58.36 -21.15
CA PHE A 4 27.91 -58.12 -19.73
C PHE A 4 28.63 -59.29 -19.05
N LYS A 5 28.56 -60.52 -19.59
CA LYS A 5 29.20 -61.68 -18.95
C LYS A 5 30.74 -61.65 -19.08
N SER A 6 31.30 -61.07 -20.14
CA SER A 6 32.76 -61.05 -20.40
C SER A 6 33.54 -59.88 -19.79
N LEU A 7 32.88 -58.91 -19.16
CA LEU A 7 33.56 -57.78 -18.50
C LEU A 7 34.22 -58.22 -17.18
N LYS A 8 35.51 -57.88 -17.00
CA LYS A 8 36.26 -58.10 -15.75
C LYS A 8 35.57 -57.38 -14.59
N LEU A 9 35.61 -57.98 -13.39
CA LEU A 9 34.95 -57.47 -12.19
C LEU A 9 35.34 -56.01 -11.87
N ALA A 10 36.58 -55.63 -12.19
CA ALA A 10 37.14 -54.29 -12.02
C ALA A 10 36.35 -53.19 -12.75
N HIS A 11 35.66 -53.54 -13.85
CA HIS A 11 34.87 -52.59 -14.64
C HIS A 11 33.38 -52.71 -14.32
N LYS A 12 32.89 -53.88 -13.90
CA LYS A 12 31.47 -54.09 -13.59
C LYS A 12 31.00 -53.33 -12.35
N LEU A 13 31.80 -53.37 -11.29
CA LEU A 13 31.43 -52.80 -9.99
C LEU A 13 31.28 -51.27 -10.05
N PRO A 14 32.23 -50.51 -10.64
CA PRO A 14 32.06 -49.07 -10.85
C PRO A 14 30.87 -48.75 -11.76
N LEU A 15 30.69 -49.51 -12.85
CA LEU A 15 29.64 -49.23 -13.82
C LEU A 15 28.24 -49.45 -13.23
N PHE A 16 28.10 -50.38 -12.29
CA PHE A 16 26.86 -50.61 -11.54
C PHE A 16 26.58 -49.51 -10.52
N VAL A 17 27.59 -49.09 -9.74
CA VAL A 17 27.44 -48.00 -8.75
C VAL A 17 27.15 -46.67 -9.45
N VAL A 18 27.87 -46.36 -10.53
CA VAL A 18 27.65 -45.15 -11.33
C VAL A 18 26.29 -45.20 -12.03
N GLY A 19 25.92 -46.34 -12.62
CA GLY A 19 24.62 -46.50 -13.28
C GLY A 19 23.44 -46.33 -12.32
N PHE A 20 23.54 -46.89 -11.11
CA PHE A 20 22.52 -46.71 -10.07
C PHE A 20 22.48 -45.27 -9.55
N GLY A 21 23.63 -44.65 -9.29
CA GLY A 21 23.72 -43.26 -8.86
C GLY A 21 23.12 -42.28 -9.88
N VAL A 22 23.43 -42.45 -11.17
CA VAL A 22 22.87 -41.63 -12.26
C VAL A 22 21.36 -41.82 -12.39
N LEU A 23 20.85 -43.03 -12.23
CA LEU A 23 19.42 -43.30 -12.27
C LEU A 23 18.69 -42.57 -11.12
N VAL A 24 19.21 -42.67 -9.89
CA VAL A 24 18.61 -42.04 -8.71
C VAL A 24 18.64 -40.52 -8.82
N THR A 25 19.78 -39.93 -9.25
CA THR A 25 19.86 -38.47 -9.45
C THR A 25 18.95 -38.01 -10.57
N ALA A 26 18.83 -38.74 -11.68
CA ALA A 26 17.90 -38.40 -12.76
C ALA A 26 16.44 -38.37 -12.28
N ILE A 27 16.03 -39.36 -11.46
CA ILE A 27 14.68 -39.40 -10.87
C ILE A 27 14.46 -38.21 -9.93
N LEU A 28 15.41 -37.93 -9.02
CA LEU A 28 15.32 -36.82 -8.08
C LEU A 28 15.26 -35.46 -8.79
N VAL A 29 16.10 -35.23 -9.79
CA VAL A 29 16.10 -34.00 -10.59
C VAL A 29 14.76 -33.83 -11.32
N THR A 30 14.22 -34.92 -11.88
CA THR A 30 12.94 -34.89 -12.59
C THR A 30 11.78 -34.56 -11.64
N ILE A 31 11.68 -35.25 -10.51
CA ILE A 31 10.65 -35.01 -9.50
C ILE A 31 10.75 -33.58 -8.95
N SER A 32 11.96 -33.14 -8.62
CA SER A 32 12.20 -31.80 -8.11
C SER A 32 11.84 -30.72 -9.13
N THR A 33 12.18 -30.91 -10.41
CA THR A 33 11.82 -29.98 -11.49
C THR A 33 10.30 -29.86 -11.63
N ILE A 34 9.58 -30.98 -11.65
CA ILE A 34 8.10 -30.98 -11.71
C ILE A 34 7.51 -30.28 -10.48
N SER A 35 8.07 -30.53 -9.30
CA SER A 35 7.63 -29.88 -8.05
C SER A 35 7.85 -28.38 -8.08
N PHE A 36 9.02 -27.90 -8.55
CA PHE A 36 9.31 -26.48 -8.67
C PHE A 36 8.42 -25.80 -9.71
N GLN A 37 8.15 -26.44 -10.85
CA GLN A 37 7.23 -25.90 -11.85
C GLN A 37 5.81 -25.75 -11.28
N LYS A 38 5.28 -26.79 -10.63
CA LYS A 38 3.96 -26.73 -9.99
C LYS A 38 3.90 -25.66 -8.89
N SER A 39 4.96 -25.53 -8.09
CA SER A 39 5.04 -24.50 -7.07
C SER A 39 5.03 -23.10 -7.69
N ALA A 40 5.84 -22.87 -8.73
CA ALA A 40 5.90 -21.58 -9.42
C ALA A 40 4.55 -21.22 -10.06
N GLU A 41 3.89 -22.16 -10.73
CA GLU A 41 2.55 -21.95 -11.27
C GLU A 41 1.53 -21.61 -10.18
N LYS A 42 1.54 -22.33 -9.05
CA LYS A 42 0.60 -22.11 -7.96
C LYS A 42 0.82 -20.76 -7.29
N THR A 43 2.07 -20.40 -7.02
CA THR A 43 2.43 -19.08 -6.48
C THR A 43 1.98 -17.96 -7.41
N ALA A 44 2.20 -18.09 -8.72
CA ALA A 44 1.76 -17.07 -9.68
C ALA A 44 0.23 -17.00 -9.80
N GLU A 45 -0.48 -18.12 -9.75
CA GLU A 45 -1.95 -18.12 -9.72
C GLU A 45 -2.48 -17.40 -8.47
N ASP A 46 -1.91 -17.68 -7.30
CA ASP A 46 -2.33 -17.03 -6.05
C ASP A 46 -2.01 -15.53 -6.07
N GLN A 47 -0.86 -15.14 -6.61
CA GLN A 47 -0.49 -13.74 -6.82
C GLN A 47 -1.44 -13.04 -7.81
N PHE A 48 -1.80 -13.70 -8.91
CA PHE A 48 -2.77 -13.17 -9.88
C PHE A 48 -4.14 -12.97 -9.27
N ARG A 49 -4.64 -13.95 -8.50
CA ARG A 49 -5.92 -13.83 -7.78
C ARG A 49 -5.90 -12.61 -6.86
N SER A 50 -4.83 -12.41 -6.10
CA SER A 50 -4.70 -11.27 -5.20
C SER A 50 -4.62 -9.93 -5.94
N MET A 51 -3.75 -9.81 -6.96
CA MET A 51 -3.61 -8.57 -7.73
C MET A 51 -4.89 -8.23 -8.50
N VAL A 52 -5.51 -9.21 -9.14
CA VAL A 52 -6.76 -8.99 -9.89
C VAL A 52 -7.89 -8.65 -8.94
N ALA A 53 -7.99 -9.27 -7.77
CA ALA A 53 -8.99 -8.91 -6.76
C ALA A 53 -8.83 -7.45 -6.28
N ASP A 54 -7.60 -7.01 -6.00
CA ASP A 54 -7.30 -5.64 -5.60
C ASP A 54 -7.64 -4.62 -6.70
N ARG A 55 -7.19 -4.87 -7.93
CA ARG A 55 -7.49 -3.99 -9.08
C ARG A 55 -8.98 -3.98 -9.40
N LYS A 56 -9.65 -5.13 -9.35
CA LYS A 56 -11.10 -5.26 -9.49
C LYS A 56 -11.82 -4.39 -8.46
N PHE A 57 -11.49 -4.53 -7.18
CA PHE A 57 -12.08 -3.74 -6.12
C PHE A 57 -11.87 -2.23 -6.32
N SER A 58 -10.68 -1.83 -6.74
CA SER A 58 -10.34 -0.43 -7.04
C SER A 58 -11.14 0.14 -8.21
N VAL A 59 -11.25 -0.61 -9.32
CA VAL A 59 -12.06 -0.21 -10.49
C VAL A 59 -13.54 -0.11 -10.12
N GLN A 60 -14.07 -1.06 -9.35
CA GLN A 60 -15.45 -1.02 -8.89
C GLN A 60 -15.71 0.19 -7.99
N THR A 61 -14.83 0.44 -7.01
CA THR A 61 -14.93 1.59 -6.10
C THR A 61 -14.93 2.90 -6.87
N LEU A 62 -14.09 3.03 -7.90
CA LEU A 62 -14.09 4.21 -8.77
C LEU A 62 -15.45 4.36 -9.47
N LEU A 63 -15.95 3.32 -10.12
CA LEU A 63 -17.21 3.40 -10.88
C LEU A 63 -18.44 3.61 -9.99
N ASP A 64 -18.47 3.00 -8.81
CA ASP A 64 -19.51 3.22 -7.80
C ASP A 64 -19.44 4.65 -7.24
N GLY A 65 -18.23 5.18 -7.04
CA GLY A 65 -18.03 6.58 -6.68
C GLY A 65 -18.55 7.56 -7.73
N ILE A 66 -18.33 7.26 -9.01
CA ILE A 66 -18.88 8.04 -10.12
C ILE A 66 -20.40 7.99 -10.14
N HIS A 67 -20.99 6.80 -9.93
CA HIS A 67 -22.43 6.65 -9.82
C HIS A 67 -23.00 7.53 -8.69
N ALA A 68 -22.42 7.46 -7.50
CA ALA A 68 -22.85 8.25 -6.34
C ALA A 68 -22.68 9.76 -6.57
N ASP A 69 -21.58 10.19 -7.19
CA ASP A 69 -21.34 11.60 -7.51
C ASP A 69 -22.39 12.13 -8.48
N VAL A 70 -22.65 11.44 -9.60
CA VAL A 70 -23.66 11.87 -10.59
C VAL A 70 -25.05 11.93 -9.97
N GLN A 71 -25.42 10.90 -9.19
CA GLN A 71 -26.68 10.87 -8.48
C GLN A 71 -26.83 12.06 -7.51
N THR A 72 -25.78 12.33 -6.74
CA THR A 72 -25.75 13.43 -5.77
C THR A 72 -25.89 14.77 -6.48
N LEU A 73 -25.06 15.02 -7.50
CA LEU A 73 -25.04 16.27 -8.25
C LEU A 73 -26.36 16.55 -8.96
N ALA A 74 -27.01 15.52 -9.50
CA ALA A 74 -28.33 15.66 -10.13
C ALA A 74 -29.44 15.94 -9.10
N ALA A 75 -29.24 15.54 -7.83
CA ALA A 75 -30.18 15.77 -6.75
C ALA A 75 -30.01 17.14 -6.04
N VAL A 76 -28.87 17.82 -6.22
CA VAL A 76 -28.65 19.14 -5.58
C VAL A 76 -29.50 20.22 -6.27
N PRO A 77 -30.26 21.05 -5.51
CA PRO A 77 -31.11 22.09 -6.09
C PRO A 77 -30.38 23.10 -6.98
N SER A 78 -29.12 23.42 -6.68
CA SER A 78 -28.31 24.34 -7.49
C SER A 78 -28.10 23.84 -8.92
N THR A 79 -28.06 22.52 -9.15
CA THR A 79 -27.96 21.95 -10.51
C THR A 79 -29.24 22.16 -11.30
N ALA A 80 -30.41 22.00 -10.66
CA ALA A 80 -31.69 22.30 -11.28
C ALA A 80 -31.79 23.79 -11.64
N THR A 81 -31.45 24.68 -10.69
CA THR A 81 -31.42 26.13 -10.91
C THR A 81 -30.45 26.51 -12.04
N ALA A 82 -29.27 25.89 -12.09
CA ALA A 82 -28.29 26.14 -13.15
C ALA A 82 -28.87 25.78 -14.53
N ILE A 83 -29.46 24.59 -14.69
CA ILE A 83 -30.11 24.18 -15.94
C ILE A 83 -31.23 25.16 -16.32
N GLU A 84 -32.12 25.50 -15.38
CA GLU A 84 -33.25 26.39 -15.64
C GLU A 84 -32.78 27.79 -16.09
N TRP A 85 -31.84 28.42 -15.36
CA TRP A 85 -31.36 29.77 -15.65
C TRP A 85 -30.54 29.83 -16.94
N LEU A 86 -29.66 28.86 -17.17
CA LEU A 86 -28.88 28.76 -18.40
C LEU A 86 -29.80 28.48 -19.59
N THR A 87 -30.83 27.64 -19.43
CA THR A 87 -31.81 27.37 -20.50
C THR A 87 -32.68 28.59 -20.80
N MET A 88 -33.14 29.31 -19.78
CA MET A 88 -33.93 30.53 -19.96
C MET A 88 -33.13 31.57 -20.74
N THR A 89 -31.91 31.87 -20.30
CA THR A 89 -31.06 32.89 -20.95
C THR A 89 -30.46 32.42 -22.28
N TRP A 90 -30.34 31.11 -22.50
CA TRP A 90 -30.06 30.53 -23.81
C TRP A 90 -31.17 30.86 -24.82
N ASN A 91 -32.44 30.77 -24.41
CA ASN A 91 -33.58 31.07 -25.28
C ASN A 91 -33.75 32.57 -25.57
N ASP A 92 -33.19 33.44 -24.72
CA ASP A 92 -33.21 34.90 -24.90
C ASP A 92 -32.12 35.40 -25.87
N LEU A 93 -31.21 34.55 -26.33
CA LEU A 93 -30.16 34.94 -27.27
C LEU A 93 -30.72 35.16 -28.68
N ASP A 94 -30.51 36.38 -29.21
CA ASP A 94 -30.92 36.75 -30.57
C ASP A 94 -30.12 35.98 -31.64
N GLY A 95 -30.70 34.93 -32.22
CA GLY A 95 -30.13 34.20 -33.34
C GLY A 95 -30.06 32.69 -33.09
N ASN A 96 -28.93 32.06 -33.41
CA ASN A 96 -28.66 30.67 -33.05
C ASN A 96 -27.84 30.65 -31.75
N PRO A 97 -28.46 30.34 -30.59
CA PRO A 97 -27.79 30.41 -29.30
C PRO A 97 -26.51 29.56 -29.24
N GLY A 98 -26.55 28.35 -29.80
CA GLY A 98 -25.41 27.45 -29.86
C GLY A 98 -24.21 28.05 -30.61
N GLN A 99 -24.42 28.66 -31.78
CA GLN A 99 -23.35 29.32 -32.52
C GLN A 99 -22.78 30.52 -31.77
N ILE A 100 -23.64 31.33 -31.14
CA ILE A 100 -23.23 32.51 -30.36
C ILE A 100 -22.34 32.09 -29.19
N LEU A 101 -22.74 31.05 -28.45
CA LEU A 101 -21.99 30.60 -27.28
C LEU A 101 -20.71 29.86 -27.66
N ARG A 102 -20.69 29.12 -28.76
CA ARG A 102 -19.45 28.55 -29.30
C ARG A 102 -18.46 29.64 -29.69
N GLN A 103 -18.91 30.69 -30.37
CA GLN A 103 -18.07 31.84 -30.67
C GLN A 103 -17.49 32.44 -29.37
N ALA A 104 -18.32 32.69 -28.37
CA ALA A 104 -17.91 33.35 -27.13
C ALA A 104 -16.98 32.51 -26.22
N TYR A 105 -17.10 31.18 -26.22
CA TYR A 105 -16.43 30.30 -25.26
C TYR A 105 -15.47 29.28 -25.87
N ILE A 106 -15.50 29.07 -27.18
CA ILE A 106 -14.59 28.19 -27.92
C ILE A 106 -13.68 29.04 -28.82
N ASP A 107 -14.27 29.79 -29.75
CA ASP A 107 -13.50 30.46 -30.81
C ASP A 107 -12.78 31.73 -30.30
N ASP A 108 -13.44 32.53 -29.45
CA ASP A 108 -12.89 33.73 -28.82
C ASP A 108 -12.25 33.48 -27.45
N ASN A 109 -12.10 32.20 -27.05
CA ASN A 109 -11.50 31.83 -25.78
C ASN A 109 -10.00 32.16 -25.79
N PRO A 110 -9.48 32.96 -24.84
CA PRO A 110 -8.06 33.31 -24.81
C PRO A 110 -7.15 32.16 -24.36
N ASN A 111 -7.72 31.09 -23.79
CA ASN A 111 -6.95 29.95 -23.28
C ASN A 111 -6.66 28.91 -24.38
N PRO A 112 -5.51 28.21 -24.31
CA PRO A 112 -5.17 27.18 -25.28
C PRO A 112 -6.13 25.99 -25.23
N ILE A 113 -6.07 25.14 -26.27
CA ILE A 113 -6.81 23.88 -26.34
C ILE A 113 -6.49 23.02 -25.09
N GLY A 114 -7.52 22.43 -24.49
CA GLY A 114 -7.42 21.71 -23.21
C GLY A 114 -7.47 22.59 -21.95
N GLN A 115 -7.43 23.92 -22.08
CA GLN A 115 -7.51 24.87 -20.94
C GLN A 115 -8.69 25.85 -21.05
N LYS A 116 -9.64 25.58 -21.96
CA LYS A 116 -10.80 26.45 -22.18
C LYS A 116 -11.71 26.57 -20.94
N HIS A 117 -11.70 25.58 -20.05
CA HIS A 117 -12.36 25.61 -18.75
C HIS A 117 -11.83 26.70 -17.80
N LEU A 118 -10.76 27.42 -18.13
CA LEU A 118 -10.31 28.58 -17.33
C LEU A 118 -11.10 29.86 -17.64
N LEU A 119 -11.87 29.89 -18.73
CA LEU A 119 -12.70 31.05 -19.07
C LEU A 119 -13.99 31.05 -18.24
N VAL A 120 -14.02 31.92 -17.22
CA VAL A 120 -15.16 32.09 -16.31
C VAL A 120 -16.34 32.80 -16.96
N ARG A 121 -16.09 33.80 -17.80
CA ARG A 121 -17.12 34.64 -18.41
C ARG A 121 -16.81 34.97 -19.87
N GLY A 122 -17.79 34.77 -20.76
CA GLY A 122 -17.72 35.20 -22.15
C GLY A 122 -17.84 36.71 -22.33
N LYS A 123 -17.35 37.24 -23.46
CA LYS A 123 -17.46 38.68 -23.76
C LYS A 123 -18.90 39.07 -24.11
N GLY A 124 -19.39 40.19 -23.58
CA GLY A 124 -20.69 40.77 -23.91
C GLY A 124 -21.60 40.97 -22.69
N GLU A 125 -22.79 41.53 -22.93
CA GLU A 125 -23.78 41.87 -21.90
C GLU A 125 -24.91 40.84 -21.78
N SER A 126 -24.84 39.72 -22.51
CA SER A 126 -25.88 38.68 -22.41
C SER A 126 -26.01 38.17 -20.97
N PRO A 127 -27.25 38.07 -20.43
CA PRO A 127 -27.53 37.46 -19.14
C PRO A 127 -26.96 36.05 -19.00
N TYR A 128 -26.83 35.31 -20.09
CA TYR A 128 -26.20 33.99 -20.10
C TYR A 128 -24.78 34.03 -19.50
N HIS A 129 -23.97 35.03 -19.87
CA HIS A 129 -22.58 35.13 -19.39
C HIS A 129 -22.49 35.35 -17.88
N MET A 130 -23.47 36.06 -17.30
CA MET A 130 -23.54 36.26 -15.84
C MET A 130 -23.90 34.97 -15.11
N HIS A 131 -24.83 34.18 -15.63
CA HIS A 131 -25.16 32.87 -15.03
C HIS A 131 -24.04 31.86 -15.21
N HIS A 132 -23.37 31.83 -16.37
CA HIS A 132 -22.17 31.03 -16.54
C HIS A 132 -21.10 31.43 -15.51
N GLU A 133 -20.81 32.72 -15.33
CA GLU A 133 -19.88 33.20 -14.30
C GLU A 133 -20.26 32.77 -12.88
N THR A 134 -21.56 32.70 -12.58
CA THR A 134 -22.08 32.27 -11.28
C THR A 134 -21.84 30.79 -11.01
N PHE A 135 -22.15 29.91 -11.98
CA PHE A 135 -22.12 28.45 -11.76
C PHE A 135 -20.78 27.80 -12.11
N HIS A 136 -20.02 28.40 -13.04
CA HIS A 136 -18.83 27.78 -13.60
C HIS A 136 -17.74 27.44 -12.56
N PRO A 137 -17.40 28.32 -11.59
CA PRO A 137 -16.38 28.01 -10.59
C PRO A 137 -16.66 26.71 -9.82
N ALA A 138 -17.91 26.48 -9.40
CA ALA A 138 -18.30 25.31 -8.62
C ALA A 138 -18.15 24.00 -9.43
N TYR A 139 -18.67 23.98 -10.67
CA TYR A 139 -18.53 22.82 -11.55
C TYR A 139 -17.07 22.57 -11.95
N LYS A 140 -16.28 23.63 -12.17
CA LYS A 140 -14.85 23.52 -12.45
C LYS A 140 -14.12 22.85 -11.27
N THR A 141 -14.29 23.36 -10.05
CA THR A 141 -13.68 22.79 -8.84
C THR A 141 -14.10 21.34 -8.62
N LEU A 142 -15.37 21.02 -8.86
CA LEU A 142 -15.87 19.66 -8.77
C LEU A 142 -15.16 18.71 -9.75
N ILE A 143 -15.10 19.05 -11.04
CA ILE A 143 -14.47 18.14 -12.01
C ILE A 143 -12.96 18.01 -11.77
N GLU A 144 -12.28 19.09 -11.35
CA GLU A 144 -10.85 19.08 -11.04
C GLU A 144 -10.56 18.24 -9.78
N SER A 145 -11.40 18.36 -8.74
CA SER A 145 -11.23 17.60 -7.49
C SER A 145 -11.56 16.12 -7.63
N LYS A 146 -12.53 15.77 -8.48
CA LYS A 146 -12.95 14.38 -8.74
C LYS A 146 -12.22 13.72 -9.90
N GLY A 147 -11.50 14.50 -10.70
CA GLY A 147 -10.78 14.02 -11.89
C GLY A 147 -11.67 13.70 -13.08
N TYR A 148 -12.88 14.27 -13.18
CA TYR A 148 -13.72 14.11 -14.37
C TYR A 148 -13.13 14.87 -15.57
N TYR A 149 -13.33 14.34 -16.77
CA TYR A 149 -12.87 15.02 -17.98
C TYR A 149 -13.74 16.24 -18.32
N ASP A 150 -15.06 16.11 -18.23
CA ASP A 150 -15.99 17.21 -18.42
C ASP A 150 -17.33 16.93 -17.69
N ALA A 151 -18.12 17.98 -17.48
CA ALA A 151 -19.49 17.90 -17.01
C ALA A 151 -20.41 18.76 -17.89
N PHE A 152 -21.57 18.20 -18.21
CA PHE A 152 -22.54 18.76 -19.14
C PHE A 152 -23.87 18.99 -18.44
N LEU A 153 -24.47 20.14 -18.71
CA LEU A 153 -25.87 20.40 -18.41
C LEU A 153 -26.64 20.48 -19.72
N ILE A 154 -27.61 19.59 -19.88
CA ILE A 154 -28.37 19.42 -21.11
C ILE A 154 -29.84 19.70 -20.82
N ASN A 155 -30.45 20.63 -21.56
CA ASN A 155 -31.85 20.96 -21.38
C ASN A 155 -32.78 19.87 -21.93
N LEU A 156 -34.09 19.99 -21.70
CA LEU A 156 -35.09 19.02 -22.21
C LEU A 156 -35.21 18.98 -23.75
N ALA A 157 -34.74 20.01 -24.45
CA ALA A 157 -34.72 20.04 -25.92
C ALA A 157 -33.50 19.33 -26.52
N GLY A 158 -32.51 18.98 -25.68
CA GLY A 158 -31.28 18.30 -26.07
C GLY A 158 -30.10 19.23 -26.25
N ASP A 159 -30.23 20.53 -26.01
CA ASP A 159 -29.12 21.47 -26.15
C ASP A 159 -28.17 21.34 -24.96
N ILE A 160 -26.87 21.22 -25.26
CA ILE A 160 -25.80 21.33 -24.25
C ILE A 160 -25.68 22.82 -23.90
N VAL A 161 -26.49 23.24 -22.93
CA VAL A 161 -26.54 24.63 -22.45
C VAL A 161 -25.34 24.98 -21.59
N TYR A 162 -24.55 23.99 -21.14
CA TYR A 162 -23.29 24.21 -20.42
C TYR A 162 -22.35 22.99 -20.55
N SER A 163 -21.05 23.26 -20.70
CA SER A 163 -19.94 22.32 -20.57
C SER A 163 -18.80 23.03 -19.83
N VAL A 164 -18.07 22.30 -18.97
CA VAL A 164 -16.95 22.88 -18.23
C VAL A 164 -15.78 23.12 -19.18
N PHE A 165 -15.37 22.10 -19.94
CA PHE A 165 -14.23 22.15 -20.87
C PHE A 165 -14.51 22.85 -22.19
N LYS A 166 -15.79 23.03 -22.56
CA LYS A 166 -16.22 23.78 -23.75
C LYS A 166 -15.60 23.21 -25.03
N GLU A 167 -15.73 21.90 -25.20
CA GLU A 167 -15.28 21.22 -26.41
C GLU A 167 -16.28 21.39 -27.56
N ASN A 168 -15.98 20.75 -28.70
CA ASN A 168 -16.78 20.93 -29.91
C ASN A 168 -18.21 20.40 -29.82
N ASP A 169 -18.62 19.75 -28.73
CA ASP A 169 -19.99 19.41 -28.38
C ASP A 169 -20.77 20.57 -27.75
N TYR A 170 -20.09 21.49 -27.07
CA TYR A 170 -20.73 22.61 -26.40
C TYR A 170 -21.55 23.46 -27.38
N GLY A 171 -22.76 23.81 -26.95
CA GLY A 171 -23.73 24.53 -27.75
C GLY A 171 -24.36 23.73 -28.90
N THR A 172 -24.21 22.40 -28.93
CA THR A 172 -24.89 21.51 -29.90
C THR A 172 -26.07 20.78 -29.28
N ASN A 173 -26.82 20.03 -30.09
CA ASN A 173 -28.03 19.34 -29.67
C ASN A 173 -27.86 17.80 -29.75
N MET A 174 -28.20 17.09 -28.66
CA MET A 174 -28.06 15.64 -28.51
C MET A 174 -29.14 14.82 -29.25
N MET A 175 -30.18 15.48 -29.75
CA MET A 175 -31.27 14.84 -30.50
C MET A 175 -31.15 15.07 -32.01
N THR A 176 -30.83 16.30 -32.41
CA THR A 176 -30.82 16.72 -33.83
C THR A 176 -29.48 17.22 -34.34
N GLY A 177 -28.49 17.39 -33.46
CA GLY A 177 -27.18 17.94 -33.79
C GLY A 177 -26.16 16.92 -34.32
N PRO A 178 -24.91 17.36 -34.53
CA PRO A 178 -23.86 16.54 -35.15
C PRO A 178 -23.41 15.34 -34.31
N PHE A 179 -23.64 15.36 -32.98
CA PHE A 179 -23.21 14.30 -32.05
C PHE A 179 -24.37 13.47 -31.50
N LYS A 180 -25.52 13.45 -32.19
CA LYS A 180 -26.72 12.69 -31.78
C LYS A 180 -26.52 11.17 -31.65
N ASP A 181 -25.49 10.64 -32.32
CA ASP A 181 -25.14 9.21 -32.34
C ASP A 181 -23.97 8.88 -31.36
N SER A 182 -23.60 9.84 -30.51
CA SER A 182 -22.52 9.68 -29.52
C SER A 182 -22.99 8.99 -28.23
N GLY A 183 -22.03 8.51 -27.43
CA GLY A 183 -22.33 7.97 -26.09
C GLY A 183 -22.99 9.00 -25.16
N LEU A 184 -22.63 10.28 -25.26
CA LEU A 184 -23.28 11.35 -24.49
C LEU A 184 -24.77 11.49 -24.85
N ALA A 185 -25.10 11.40 -26.15
CA ALA A 185 -26.47 11.43 -26.61
C ALA A 185 -27.26 10.17 -26.23
N ASP A 186 -26.59 9.01 -26.16
CA ASP A 186 -27.19 7.77 -25.67
C ASP A 186 -27.62 7.90 -24.20
N VAL A 187 -26.71 8.36 -23.31
CA VAL A 187 -27.07 8.55 -21.89
C VAL A 187 -28.07 9.68 -21.67
N TYR A 188 -28.04 10.73 -22.49
CA TYR A 188 -29.03 11.79 -22.43
C TYR A 188 -30.44 11.27 -22.68
N ARG A 189 -30.64 10.47 -23.74
CA ARG A 189 -31.94 9.87 -24.06
C ARG A 189 -32.42 8.94 -22.96
N ALA A 190 -31.51 8.11 -22.42
CA ALA A 190 -31.84 7.20 -21.32
C ALA A 190 -32.24 7.97 -20.06
N ALA A 191 -31.50 9.03 -19.70
CA ALA A 191 -31.77 9.85 -18.54
C ALA A 191 -33.11 10.62 -18.64
N LEU A 192 -33.52 11.05 -19.84
CA LEU A 192 -34.82 11.69 -20.04
C LEU A 192 -36.02 10.78 -19.70
N GLU A 193 -35.88 9.47 -19.94
CA GLU A 193 -36.91 8.48 -19.65
C GLU A 193 -36.80 7.93 -18.20
N GLY A 194 -35.71 8.25 -17.52
CA GLY A 194 -35.36 7.75 -16.19
C GLY A 194 -36.08 8.45 -15.04
N SER A 195 -36.01 7.81 -13.87
CA SER A 195 -36.56 8.36 -12.62
C SER A 195 -35.52 9.18 -11.84
N ARG A 196 -36.00 10.03 -10.93
CA ARG A 196 -35.13 10.79 -10.00
C ARG A 196 -34.15 9.86 -9.30
N GLY A 197 -32.86 10.18 -9.38
CA GLY A 197 -31.79 9.44 -8.70
C GLY A 197 -31.33 8.18 -9.43
N GLU A 198 -31.87 7.87 -10.60
CA GLU A 198 -31.35 6.83 -11.49
C GLU A 198 -30.15 7.37 -12.27
N VAL A 199 -29.11 6.55 -12.44
CA VAL A 199 -27.91 6.91 -13.20
C VAL A 199 -27.76 5.97 -14.37
N PHE A 200 -27.57 6.55 -15.55
CA PHE A 200 -27.40 5.86 -16.81
C PHE A 200 -25.97 5.97 -17.27
N PHE A 201 -25.47 4.93 -17.93
CA PHE A 201 -24.09 4.85 -18.38
C PHE A 201 -24.02 4.49 -19.87
N ALA A 202 -23.10 5.13 -20.58
CA ALA A 202 -22.68 4.72 -21.91
C ALA A 202 -21.22 4.30 -21.85
N ASP A 203 -20.97 3.07 -22.29
CA ASP A 203 -19.63 2.50 -22.41
C ASP A 203 -18.76 3.29 -23.40
N MET A 204 -17.45 3.07 -23.32
CA MET A 204 -16.44 3.76 -24.10
C MET A 204 -16.66 3.61 -25.59
N LYS A 205 -16.78 4.75 -26.29
CA LYS A 205 -16.79 4.83 -27.75
C LYS A 205 -15.86 5.97 -28.19
N PRO A 206 -15.38 5.98 -29.45
CA PRO A 206 -14.66 7.12 -29.98
C PRO A 206 -15.55 8.36 -29.94
N TYR A 207 -15.06 9.45 -29.35
CA TYR A 207 -15.82 10.67 -29.16
C TYR A 207 -15.20 11.83 -29.92
N ALA A 208 -15.84 12.23 -31.02
CA ALA A 208 -15.32 13.25 -31.94
C ALA A 208 -14.99 14.59 -31.28
N PRO A 209 -15.78 15.10 -30.30
CA PRO A 209 -15.44 16.32 -29.57
C PRO A 209 -14.11 16.25 -28.81
N SER A 210 -13.75 15.08 -28.27
CA SER A 210 -12.44 14.82 -27.64
C SER A 210 -11.38 14.33 -28.66
N GLY A 211 -11.44 14.81 -29.91
CA GLY A 211 -10.48 14.43 -30.96
C GLY A 211 -10.55 12.97 -31.40
N GLY A 212 -11.64 12.26 -31.11
CA GLY A 212 -11.81 10.83 -31.39
C GLY A 212 -11.27 9.91 -30.29
N ALA A 213 -10.80 10.46 -29.17
CA ALA A 213 -10.41 9.66 -28.00
C ALA A 213 -11.60 8.86 -27.43
N ALA A 214 -11.29 7.80 -26.69
CA ALA A 214 -12.30 7.01 -26.00
C ALA A 214 -12.99 7.86 -24.93
N ALA A 215 -14.32 7.84 -24.88
CA ALA A 215 -15.10 8.48 -23.84
C ALA A 215 -16.25 7.57 -23.40
N ALA A 216 -16.41 7.44 -22.09
CA ALA A 216 -17.60 6.90 -21.45
C ALA A 216 -18.31 8.01 -20.69
N PHE A 217 -19.62 7.87 -20.54
CA PHE A 217 -20.45 8.90 -19.92
C PHE A 217 -21.37 8.30 -18.87
N ALA A 218 -21.61 9.06 -17.81
CA ALA A 218 -22.67 8.78 -16.85
C ALA A 218 -23.61 9.97 -16.76
N ALA A 219 -24.92 9.75 -16.70
CA ALA A 219 -25.90 10.82 -16.67
C ALA A 219 -27.10 10.50 -15.78
N SER A 220 -27.75 11.53 -15.24
CA SER A 220 -28.94 11.40 -14.42
C SER A 220 -29.93 12.54 -14.69
N PRO A 221 -31.25 12.28 -14.66
CA PRO A 221 -32.24 13.34 -14.76
C PRO A 221 -32.14 14.29 -13.57
N VAL A 222 -32.12 15.58 -13.87
CA VAL A 222 -32.15 16.64 -12.86
C VAL A 222 -33.59 17.06 -12.66
N VAL A 223 -34.06 17.01 -11.41
CA VAL A 223 -35.40 17.43 -11.03
C VAL A 223 -35.35 18.65 -10.12
N ASN A 224 -36.30 19.57 -10.28
CA ASN A 224 -36.44 20.71 -9.38
C ASN A 224 -37.27 20.37 -8.13
N ASP A 225 -37.48 21.35 -7.25
CA ASP A 225 -38.24 21.19 -6.01
C ASP A 225 -39.72 20.79 -6.22
N ALA A 226 -40.27 21.06 -7.41
CA ALA A 226 -41.60 20.59 -7.82
C ALA A 226 -41.59 19.14 -8.32
N ASN A 227 -40.44 18.45 -8.24
CA ASN A 227 -40.21 17.09 -8.73
C ASN A 227 -40.48 16.95 -10.24
N LEU A 228 -40.27 18.04 -11.00
CA LEU A 228 -40.32 18.05 -12.45
C LEU A 228 -38.90 17.94 -13.00
N THR A 229 -38.70 17.07 -14.00
CA THR A 229 -37.42 16.99 -14.72
C THR A 229 -37.20 18.28 -15.50
N VAL A 230 -36.06 18.94 -15.27
CA VAL A 230 -35.69 20.22 -15.91
C VAL A 230 -34.58 20.05 -16.93
N GLY A 231 -33.86 18.92 -16.89
CA GLY A 231 -32.82 18.57 -17.82
C GLY A 231 -32.05 17.33 -17.35
N VAL A 232 -30.85 17.16 -17.90
CA VAL A 232 -29.95 16.05 -17.60
C VAL A 232 -28.58 16.61 -17.24
N LEU A 233 -28.01 16.09 -16.16
CA LEU A 233 -26.60 16.24 -15.84
C LEU A 233 -25.87 15.01 -16.41
N ALA A 234 -24.79 15.24 -17.13
CA ALA A 234 -23.89 14.17 -17.57
C ALA A 234 -22.44 14.50 -17.23
N VAL A 235 -21.63 13.48 -16.97
CA VAL A 235 -20.19 13.61 -16.77
C VAL A 235 -19.45 12.67 -17.71
N GLN A 236 -18.28 13.11 -18.18
CA GLN A 236 -17.36 12.29 -18.96
C GLN A 236 -16.34 11.63 -18.02
N ILE A 237 -16.28 10.31 -18.08
CA ILE A 237 -15.49 9.46 -17.18
C ILE A 237 -14.00 9.53 -17.56
N PRO A 238 -13.09 9.62 -16.56
CA PRO A 238 -11.66 9.68 -16.82
C PRO A 238 -11.08 8.30 -17.17
N VAL A 239 -10.83 8.08 -18.45
CA VAL A 239 -10.24 6.84 -18.97
C VAL A 239 -8.83 6.61 -18.43
N ASP A 240 -8.08 7.68 -18.18
CA ASP A 240 -6.69 7.60 -17.68
C ASP A 240 -6.62 7.04 -16.25
N LEU A 241 -7.62 7.32 -15.40
CA LEU A 241 -7.65 6.78 -14.03
C LEU A 241 -7.81 5.27 -14.00
N LEU A 242 -8.61 4.71 -14.92
CA LEU A 242 -8.75 3.26 -15.06
C LEU A 242 -7.41 2.61 -15.45
N GLY A 243 -6.68 3.26 -16.38
CA GLY A 243 -5.33 2.87 -16.75
C GLY A 243 -4.35 2.90 -15.57
N ALA A 244 -4.39 3.96 -14.76
CA ALA A 244 -3.52 4.11 -13.58
C ALA A 244 -3.74 3.00 -12.54
N ILE A 245 -4.99 2.55 -12.36
CA ILE A 245 -5.32 1.44 -11.45
C ILE A 245 -4.70 0.13 -11.96
N VAL A 246 -4.96 -0.24 -13.21
CA VAL A 246 -4.52 -1.55 -13.72
C VAL A 246 -3.03 -1.61 -14.06
N ASN A 247 -2.40 -0.49 -14.42
CA ASN A 247 -1.00 -0.43 -14.83
C ASN A 247 -0.02 -0.17 -13.67
N ASN A 248 -0.49 -0.06 -12.43
CA ASN A 248 0.39 0.04 -11.26
C ASN A 248 1.27 -1.21 -11.16
N ASP A 249 2.57 -1.02 -11.39
CA ASP A 249 3.57 -2.06 -11.62
C ASP A 249 4.08 -2.75 -10.36
N GLN A 250 3.64 -2.31 -9.18
CA GLN A 250 4.03 -2.89 -7.92
C GLN A 250 3.65 -4.38 -7.88
N GLY A 251 4.65 -5.26 -7.80
CA GLY A 251 4.45 -6.70 -7.78
C GLY A 251 4.16 -7.36 -9.14
N MET A 252 4.17 -6.64 -10.26
CA MET A 252 3.85 -7.21 -11.57
C MET A 252 5.05 -7.88 -12.28
N GLY A 253 6.30 -7.69 -11.85
CA GLY A 253 7.45 -8.21 -12.61
C GLY A 253 7.57 -7.58 -14.01
N GLN A 254 8.29 -8.24 -14.93
CA GLN A 254 8.70 -7.63 -16.21
C GLN A 254 7.66 -7.79 -17.32
N THR A 255 6.98 -8.94 -17.41
CA THR A 255 6.05 -9.25 -18.51
C THR A 255 4.59 -9.29 -18.08
N THR A 256 4.28 -9.22 -16.79
CA THR A 256 2.86 -9.24 -16.36
C THR A 256 2.17 -7.97 -16.79
N GLN A 257 0.98 -8.10 -17.37
CA GLN A 257 0.07 -6.99 -17.62
C GLN A 257 -1.33 -7.33 -17.12
N ILE A 258 -2.00 -6.33 -16.55
CA ILE A 258 -3.40 -6.41 -16.14
C ILE A 258 -4.18 -5.39 -16.95
N TYR A 259 -5.35 -5.76 -17.46
CA TYR A 259 -6.13 -4.91 -18.33
C TYR A 259 -7.62 -5.18 -18.26
N LEU A 260 -8.38 -4.16 -18.68
CA LEU A 260 -9.83 -4.24 -18.78
C LEU A 260 -10.24 -4.49 -20.23
N ALA A 261 -11.18 -5.41 -20.43
CA ALA A 261 -11.79 -5.69 -21.73
C ALA A 261 -13.31 -5.61 -21.63
N GLY A 262 -13.95 -5.06 -22.66
CA GLY A 262 -15.39 -5.15 -22.83
C GLY A 262 -15.79 -6.44 -23.56
N SER A 263 -17.04 -6.87 -23.38
CA SER A 263 -17.60 -8.04 -24.09
C SER A 263 -17.62 -7.89 -25.63
N ASP A 264 -17.40 -6.67 -26.14
CA ASP A 264 -17.16 -6.34 -27.54
C ASP A 264 -15.73 -6.64 -28.01
N MET A 265 -14.90 -7.23 -27.15
CA MET A 265 -13.49 -7.56 -27.39
C MET A 265 -12.60 -6.33 -27.62
N LEU A 266 -13.02 -5.14 -27.19
CA LEU A 266 -12.22 -3.92 -27.23
C LEU A 266 -11.59 -3.66 -25.85
N ALA A 267 -10.36 -3.17 -25.85
CA ALA A 267 -9.68 -2.77 -24.61
C ALA A 267 -10.36 -1.55 -23.96
N ARG A 268 -10.44 -1.51 -22.63
CA ARG A 268 -10.92 -0.36 -21.83
C ARG A 268 -9.80 0.39 -21.12
N THR A 269 -8.59 -0.14 -21.18
CA THR A 269 -7.36 0.47 -20.65
C THR A 269 -6.26 0.40 -21.71
N THR A 270 -5.30 1.30 -21.64
CA THR A 270 -4.08 1.23 -22.45
C THR A 270 -3.10 0.25 -21.80
N SER A 271 -2.39 -0.52 -22.62
CA SER A 271 -1.33 -1.42 -22.16
C SER A 271 -0.25 -0.64 -21.39
N ARG A 272 0.29 -1.27 -20.35
CA ARG A 272 1.46 -0.72 -19.63
C ARG A 272 2.74 -0.67 -20.47
N PHE A 273 2.78 -1.33 -21.63
CA PHE A 273 3.94 -1.37 -22.52
C PHE A 273 3.82 -0.29 -23.60
N GLU A 274 4.94 0.39 -23.90
CA GLU A 274 5.00 1.55 -24.81
C GLU A 274 4.45 1.24 -26.22
N ASP A 275 4.73 0.04 -26.75
CA ASP A 275 4.25 -0.43 -28.05
C ASP A 275 2.98 -1.32 -27.96
N GLY A 276 2.27 -1.27 -26.83
CA GLY A 276 1.11 -2.11 -26.57
C GLY A 276 -0.20 -1.59 -27.19
N TYR A 277 -1.29 -2.31 -26.93
CA TYR A 277 -2.63 -1.88 -27.34
C TYR A 277 -3.05 -0.61 -26.59
N GLN A 278 -3.88 0.20 -27.24
CA GLN A 278 -4.50 1.40 -26.67
C GLN A 278 -5.95 1.13 -26.29
N VAL A 279 -6.58 2.03 -25.53
CA VAL A 279 -8.04 1.98 -25.30
C VAL A 279 -8.78 1.87 -26.63
N LEU A 280 -9.83 1.05 -26.67
CA LEU A 280 -10.63 0.68 -27.85
C LEU A 280 -9.88 -0.09 -28.95
N SER A 281 -8.65 -0.56 -28.70
CA SER A 281 -8.00 -1.49 -29.61
C SER A 281 -8.72 -2.84 -29.61
N GLN A 282 -8.83 -3.46 -30.79
CA GLN A 282 -9.34 -4.81 -30.93
C GLN A 282 -8.38 -5.80 -30.28
N LEU A 283 -8.84 -6.48 -29.22
CA LEU A 283 -8.07 -7.54 -28.59
C LEU A 283 -8.15 -8.83 -29.43
N PRO A 284 -7.04 -9.58 -29.54
CA PRO A 284 -7.03 -10.91 -30.14
C PRO A 284 -8.05 -11.85 -29.50
N SER A 285 -8.62 -12.76 -30.30
CA SER A 285 -9.52 -13.81 -29.83
C SER A 285 -8.76 -14.95 -29.14
N VAL A 286 -8.15 -14.64 -28.01
CA VAL A 286 -7.42 -15.60 -27.16
C VAL A 286 -8.33 -16.09 -26.03
N PRO A 287 -8.11 -17.32 -25.52
CA PRO A 287 -9.00 -17.95 -24.55
C PRO A 287 -9.30 -17.05 -23.33
N GLN A 288 -8.30 -16.34 -22.81
CA GLN A 288 -8.42 -15.53 -21.59
C GLN A 288 -9.27 -14.28 -21.75
N VAL A 289 -9.45 -13.80 -22.98
CA VAL A 289 -10.36 -12.68 -23.27
C VAL A 289 -11.76 -13.23 -23.58
N THR A 290 -11.86 -14.31 -24.36
CA THR A 290 -13.15 -14.83 -24.80
C THR A 290 -13.99 -15.48 -23.69
N THR A 291 -13.36 -16.09 -22.68
CA THR A 291 -14.08 -16.73 -21.56
C THR A 291 -14.34 -15.77 -20.40
N ALA A 292 -13.78 -14.56 -20.43
CA ALA A 292 -13.80 -13.65 -19.28
C ALA A 292 -15.20 -13.13 -18.91
N PHE A 293 -16.19 -13.34 -19.78
CA PHE A 293 -17.55 -12.79 -19.68
C PHE A 293 -18.62 -13.84 -19.35
N ASP A 294 -18.25 -15.07 -19.02
CA ASP A 294 -19.21 -16.15 -18.72
C ASP A 294 -19.72 -16.17 -17.25
N GLY A 295 -19.24 -15.24 -16.42
CA GLY A 295 -19.63 -15.11 -15.03
C GLY A 295 -18.68 -15.79 -14.04
N GLU A 296 -17.68 -16.54 -14.51
CA GLU A 296 -16.73 -17.27 -13.67
C GLU A 296 -15.29 -16.73 -13.79
N SER A 297 -14.46 -17.02 -12.79
CA SER A 297 -13.02 -16.77 -12.87
C SER A 297 -12.32 -17.93 -13.59
N HIS A 298 -11.42 -17.63 -14.54
CA HIS A 298 -10.68 -18.66 -15.29
C HIS A 298 -9.18 -18.52 -15.12
N VAL A 299 -8.50 -19.67 -14.97
CA VAL A 299 -7.04 -19.78 -15.00
C VAL A 299 -6.63 -20.61 -16.20
N GLN A 300 -5.76 -20.06 -17.03
CA GLN A 300 -5.38 -20.65 -18.31
C GLN A 300 -3.87 -20.67 -18.44
N LYS A 301 -3.33 -21.84 -18.78
CA LYS A 301 -1.89 -22.12 -18.70
C LYS A 301 -1.33 -22.44 -20.07
N GLY A 302 -0.26 -21.75 -20.45
CA GLY A 302 0.43 -21.98 -21.72
C GLY A 302 -0.43 -21.64 -22.95
N VAL A 303 -1.43 -20.77 -22.79
CA VAL A 303 -2.25 -20.25 -23.89
C VAL A 303 -1.53 -19.09 -24.57
N PRO A 304 -1.83 -18.76 -25.84
CA PRO A 304 -1.29 -17.55 -26.46
C PRO A 304 -1.77 -16.28 -25.73
N GLY A 305 -0.83 -15.44 -25.31
CA GLY A 305 -1.06 -14.08 -24.79
C GLY A 305 -1.40 -13.10 -25.89
N LEU A 306 -1.63 -11.83 -25.53
CA LEU A 306 -1.90 -10.76 -26.50
C LEU A 306 -0.73 -10.57 -27.49
N ASN A 307 0.50 -10.80 -27.04
CA ASN A 307 1.73 -10.72 -27.85
C ASN A 307 2.07 -12.04 -28.58
N GLY A 308 1.21 -13.07 -28.50
CA GLY A 308 1.39 -14.37 -29.14
C GLY A 308 2.36 -15.33 -28.43
N HIS A 309 3.08 -14.88 -27.41
CA HIS A 309 3.86 -15.75 -26.52
C HIS A 309 2.95 -16.61 -25.66
N ALA A 310 3.44 -17.76 -25.20
CA ALA A 310 2.69 -18.57 -24.24
C ALA A 310 2.66 -17.84 -22.89
N VAL A 311 1.48 -17.71 -22.28
CA VAL A 311 1.27 -17.02 -21.01
C VAL A 311 0.57 -17.91 -19.98
N LEU A 312 0.76 -17.59 -18.71
CA LEU A 312 -0.25 -17.87 -17.68
C LEU A 312 -1.22 -16.69 -17.69
N ALA A 313 -2.52 -16.96 -17.76
CA ALA A 313 -3.55 -15.93 -17.73
C ALA A 313 -4.61 -16.23 -16.67
N TYR A 314 -5.07 -15.17 -16.02
CA TYR A 314 -6.20 -15.16 -15.09
C TYR A 314 -7.22 -14.14 -15.58
N SER A 315 -8.50 -14.50 -15.61
CA SER A 315 -9.56 -13.58 -16.03
C SER A 315 -10.75 -13.70 -15.09
N GLU A 316 -11.43 -12.58 -14.85
CA GLU A 316 -12.61 -12.53 -14.00
C GLU A 316 -13.55 -11.38 -14.42
N PRO A 317 -14.88 -11.60 -14.43
CA PRO A 317 -15.83 -10.53 -14.73
C PRO A 317 -15.87 -9.47 -13.62
N LEU A 318 -16.10 -8.22 -14.01
CA LEU A 318 -16.41 -7.12 -13.11
C LEU A 318 -17.94 -7.05 -12.91
N PRO A 319 -18.44 -7.13 -11.67
CA PRO A 319 -19.87 -7.05 -11.41
C PRO A 319 -20.28 -5.58 -11.37
N LEU A 320 -20.36 -4.97 -12.54
CA LEU A 320 -20.86 -3.61 -12.75
C LEU A 320 -22.30 -3.72 -13.23
N GLU A 321 -23.22 -2.98 -12.61
CA GLU A 321 -24.64 -3.05 -12.98
C GLU A 321 -24.90 -2.60 -14.43
N PHE A 322 -24.02 -1.75 -14.96
CA PHE A 322 -24.24 -0.98 -16.18
C PHE A 322 -23.16 -1.19 -17.26
N ALA A 323 -22.19 -2.10 -17.04
CA ALA A 323 -21.15 -2.42 -18.01
C ALA A 323 -20.74 -3.90 -17.94
N ASN A 324 -20.57 -4.54 -19.10
CA ASN A 324 -20.10 -5.93 -19.17
C ASN A 324 -18.59 -5.97 -19.46
N TRP A 325 -17.81 -5.72 -18.41
CA TRP A 325 -16.36 -5.69 -18.46
C TRP A 325 -15.77 -6.87 -17.71
N ALA A 326 -14.56 -7.25 -18.10
CA ALA A 326 -13.75 -8.21 -17.38
C ALA A 326 -12.34 -7.66 -17.17
N ILE A 327 -11.71 -8.13 -16.10
CA ILE A 327 -10.32 -7.86 -15.79
C ILE A 327 -9.49 -9.10 -16.08
N ILE A 328 -8.38 -8.93 -16.78
CA ILE A 328 -7.52 -10.01 -17.24
C ILE A 328 -6.09 -9.69 -16.85
N ALA A 329 -5.40 -10.65 -16.24
CA ALA A 329 -3.97 -10.63 -15.98
C ALA A 329 -3.29 -11.71 -16.83
N GLU A 330 -2.17 -11.38 -17.46
CA GLU A 330 -1.33 -12.37 -18.13
C GLU A 330 0.16 -12.10 -17.90
N GLN A 331 0.97 -13.16 -17.83
CA GLN A 331 2.43 -13.11 -17.71
C GLN A 331 3.07 -14.15 -18.63
N ASP A 332 4.21 -13.79 -19.26
CA ASP A 332 4.93 -14.71 -20.14
C ASP A 332 5.40 -15.96 -19.38
N TRP A 333 5.10 -17.11 -19.96
CA TRP A 333 5.46 -18.42 -19.42
C TRP A 333 6.98 -18.57 -19.25
N ALA A 334 7.76 -17.91 -20.10
CA ALA A 334 9.22 -17.92 -20.02
C ALA A 334 9.76 -17.22 -18.77
N GLU A 335 9.19 -16.06 -18.40
CA GLU A 335 9.55 -15.35 -17.16
C GLU A 335 9.11 -16.17 -15.95
N LEU A 336 7.85 -16.62 -15.95
CA LEU A 336 7.27 -17.44 -14.88
C LEU A 336 8.13 -18.69 -14.57
N MET A 337 8.66 -19.35 -15.61
CA MET A 337 9.47 -20.56 -15.47
C MET A 337 10.97 -20.31 -15.31
N ALA A 338 11.46 -19.07 -15.42
CA ALA A 338 12.89 -18.77 -15.32
C ALA A 338 13.50 -19.20 -13.97
N PRO A 339 12.87 -18.94 -12.80
CA PRO A 339 13.38 -19.42 -11.51
C PRO A 339 13.45 -20.96 -11.44
N ALA A 340 12.45 -21.65 -12.00
CA ALA A 340 12.41 -23.11 -12.03
C ALA A 340 13.52 -23.68 -12.94
N ALA A 341 13.80 -23.03 -14.08
CA ALA A 341 14.89 -23.41 -14.98
C ALA A 341 16.28 -23.21 -14.34
N GLU A 342 16.46 -22.14 -13.57
CA GLU A 342 17.69 -21.87 -12.83
C GLU A 342 17.94 -22.95 -11.76
N LYS A 343 16.94 -23.28 -10.92
CA LYS A 343 17.05 -24.34 -9.93
C LYS A 343 17.30 -25.71 -10.58
N ARG A 344 16.65 -26.01 -11.71
CA ARG A 344 16.93 -27.21 -12.50
C ARG A 344 18.39 -27.27 -12.96
N ASN A 345 18.92 -26.18 -13.51
CA ASN A 345 20.31 -26.14 -14.00
C ASN A 345 21.31 -26.31 -12.85
N MET A 346 21.04 -25.71 -11.69
CA MET A 346 21.84 -25.90 -10.47
C MET A 346 21.82 -27.36 -9.99
N LEU A 347 20.65 -28.01 -9.99
CA LEU A 347 20.52 -29.43 -9.64
C LEU A 347 21.24 -30.35 -10.63
N LEU A 348 21.20 -30.03 -11.93
CA LEU A 348 21.95 -30.75 -12.96
C LEU A 348 23.46 -30.63 -12.75
N LEU A 349 23.97 -29.42 -12.44
CA LEU A 349 25.39 -29.20 -12.13
C LEU A 349 25.82 -29.98 -10.88
N ALA A 350 25.04 -29.90 -9.80
CA ALA A 350 25.29 -30.65 -8.57
C ALA A 350 25.30 -32.17 -8.83
N SER A 351 24.35 -32.66 -9.63
CA SER A 351 24.30 -34.07 -10.04
C SER A 351 25.54 -34.49 -10.85
N LEU A 352 26.06 -33.60 -11.71
CA LEU A 352 27.26 -33.83 -12.51
C LEU A 352 28.51 -33.93 -11.60
N ILE A 353 28.61 -33.05 -10.59
CA ILE A 353 29.70 -33.09 -9.59
C ILE A 353 29.62 -34.37 -8.76
N CYS A 354 28.44 -34.73 -8.26
CA CYS A 354 28.23 -35.97 -7.50
C CYS A 354 28.53 -37.22 -8.34
N ALA A 355 28.11 -37.26 -9.60
CA ALA A 355 28.41 -38.35 -10.52
C ALA A 355 29.91 -38.48 -10.81
N GLY A 356 30.61 -37.34 -10.96
CA GLY A 356 32.06 -37.28 -11.08
C GLY A 356 32.77 -37.83 -9.84
N GLY A 357 32.34 -37.40 -8.65
CA GLY A 357 32.84 -37.91 -7.37
C GLY A 357 32.60 -39.41 -7.18
N MET A 358 31.38 -39.89 -7.42
CA MET A 358 31.05 -41.32 -7.34
C MET A 358 31.85 -42.16 -8.34
N SER A 359 32.09 -41.65 -9.55
CA SER A 359 32.92 -42.32 -10.55
C SER A 359 34.37 -42.41 -10.11
N PHE A 360 34.90 -41.34 -9.50
CA PHE A 360 36.26 -41.30 -8.97
C PHE A 360 36.45 -42.24 -7.78
N PHE A 361 35.56 -42.18 -6.78
CA PHE A 361 35.60 -43.07 -5.61
C PHE A 361 35.29 -44.53 -5.98
N GLY A 362 34.35 -44.76 -6.89
CA GLY A 362 34.06 -46.10 -7.43
C GLY A 362 35.24 -46.70 -8.18
N TRP A 363 35.98 -45.88 -8.94
CA TRP A 363 37.24 -46.30 -9.58
C TRP A 363 38.34 -46.60 -8.55
N LEU A 364 38.50 -45.76 -7.52
CA LEU A 364 39.46 -46.00 -6.43
C LEU A 364 39.15 -47.31 -5.69
N PHE A 365 37.88 -47.54 -5.36
CA PHE A 365 37.40 -48.75 -4.68
C PHE A 365 37.58 -50.02 -5.54
N ALA A 366 37.21 -49.96 -6.82
CA ALA A 366 37.43 -51.09 -7.72
C ALA A 366 38.93 -51.39 -7.92
N ARG A 367 39.79 -50.36 -7.94
CA ARG A 367 41.23 -50.53 -8.04
C ARG A 367 41.85 -51.08 -6.75
N SER A 368 41.36 -50.71 -5.57
CA SER A 368 41.86 -51.20 -4.29
C SER A 368 41.50 -52.67 -4.04
N VAL A 369 40.34 -53.12 -4.54
CA VAL A 369 39.86 -54.50 -4.36
C VAL A 369 40.28 -55.42 -5.51
N THR A 370 40.22 -54.99 -6.77
CA THR A 370 40.36 -55.92 -7.90
C THR A 370 41.82 -56.20 -8.30
N LYS A 371 42.74 -55.22 -8.18
CA LYS A 371 44.16 -55.44 -8.50
C LYS A 371 44.82 -56.51 -7.61
N PRO A 372 44.58 -56.55 -6.29
CA PRO A 372 45.14 -57.59 -5.44
C PRO A 372 44.57 -58.99 -5.73
N ILE A 373 43.28 -59.09 -6.06
CA ILE A 373 42.62 -60.36 -6.38
C ILE A 373 43.12 -60.95 -7.71
N ASP A 374 43.28 -60.13 -8.77
CA ASP A 374 43.80 -60.58 -10.07
C ASP A 374 45.26 -61.10 -9.94
N ARG A 375 46.05 -60.50 -9.04
CA ARG A 375 47.42 -60.96 -8.73
C ARG A 375 47.44 -62.29 -8.00
N ILE A 376 46.60 -62.48 -6.98
CA ILE A 376 46.53 -63.76 -6.26
C ILE A 376 46.05 -64.89 -7.19
N CYS A 377 45.10 -64.62 -8.10
CA CYS A 377 44.72 -65.61 -9.11
C CYS A 377 45.88 -65.95 -10.06
N SER A 378 46.67 -64.96 -10.50
CA SER A 378 47.85 -65.17 -11.34
C SER A 378 48.96 -65.93 -10.61
N ASP A 379 49.20 -65.63 -9.33
CA ASP A 379 50.21 -66.31 -8.49
C ASP A 379 49.78 -67.77 -8.25
N MET A 380 48.48 -68.01 -8.04
CA MET A 380 47.91 -69.36 -7.88
C MET A 380 47.95 -70.19 -9.17
N GLU A 381 47.84 -69.57 -10.33
CA GLU A 381 47.96 -70.22 -11.65
C GLU A 381 49.43 -70.51 -12.01
N ALA A 382 50.37 -69.63 -11.62
CA ALA A 382 51.82 -69.85 -11.76
C ALA A 382 52.29 -71.04 -10.90
N VAL A 383 51.91 -71.07 -9.62
CA VAL A 383 52.22 -72.19 -8.71
C VAL A 383 51.57 -73.49 -9.16
N SER A 384 50.33 -73.44 -9.69
CA SER A 384 49.64 -74.61 -10.27
C SER A 384 50.30 -75.15 -11.56
N SER A 385 51.08 -74.33 -12.27
CA SER A 385 51.70 -74.68 -13.56
C SER A 385 53.13 -75.24 -13.42
N GLY A 386 53.65 -75.32 -12.19
CA GLY A 386 54.95 -75.93 -11.88
C GLY A 386 56.11 -74.94 -11.85
N ASP A 387 55.86 -73.64 -11.90
CA ASP A 387 56.87 -72.60 -11.66
C ASP A 387 56.90 -72.26 -10.17
N LEU A 388 58.00 -72.63 -9.50
CA LEU A 388 58.13 -72.57 -8.04
C LEU A 388 59.13 -71.50 -7.57
N ASP A 389 59.68 -70.67 -8.46
CA ASP A 389 60.62 -69.60 -8.11
C ASP A 389 59.97 -68.21 -8.10
N THR A 390 58.64 -68.12 -8.24
CA THR A 390 57.90 -66.86 -8.27
C THR A 390 57.63 -66.31 -6.87
N GLU A 391 58.11 -65.11 -6.56
CA GLU A 391 57.93 -64.47 -5.25
C GLU A 391 56.48 -63.98 -5.08
N VAL A 392 55.71 -64.58 -4.16
CA VAL A 392 54.31 -64.22 -3.89
C VAL A 392 54.24 -62.90 -3.11
N ALA A 393 54.30 -61.78 -3.82
CA ALA A 393 54.34 -60.43 -3.26
C ALA A 393 53.14 -60.10 -2.34
N ALA A 394 51.99 -60.78 -2.53
CA ALA A 394 50.79 -60.60 -1.71
C ALA A 394 50.96 -61.01 -0.24
N ALA A 395 51.95 -61.87 0.10
CA ALA A 395 52.19 -62.36 1.45
C ALA A 395 52.66 -61.29 2.46
N SER A 396 53.07 -60.12 1.96
CA SER A 396 53.52 -58.97 2.78
C SER A 396 52.37 -58.08 3.30
N ARG A 397 51.12 -58.32 2.88
CA ARG A 397 49.95 -57.54 3.33
C ARG A 397 49.43 -57.98 4.71
N GLY A 398 48.85 -57.04 5.44
CA GLY A 398 48.28 -57.23 6.78
C GLY A 398 46.77 -57.48 6.85
N ASP A 399 46.09 -57.56 5.70
CA ASP A 399 44.63 -57.74 5.58
C ASP A 399 44.25 -59.18 5.16
N GLU A 400 42.96 -59.47 4.99
CA GLU A 400 42.41 -60.79 4.64
C GLU A 400 42.97 -61.33 3.31
N ILE A 401 43.40 -60.45 2.42
CA ILE A 401 44.05 -60.76 1.14
C ILE A 401 45.51 -61.20 1.35
N GLY A 402 46.22 -60.62 2.32
CA GLY A 402 47.54 -61.09 2.76
C GLY A 402 47.50 -62.46 3.44
N LYS A 403 46.39 -62.80 4.10
CA LYS A 403 46.17 -64.13 4.70
C LYS A 403 46.11 -65.23 3.62
N ILE A 404 45.46 -64.96 2.47
CA ILE A 404 45.39 -65.87 1.32
C ILE A 404 46.78 -66.03 0.65
N GLY A 405 47.55 -64.95 0.51
CA GLY A 405 48.92 -65.01 -0.03
C GLY A 405 49.89 -65.81 0.83
N LYS A 406 49.81 -65.69 2.17
CA LYS A 406 50.63 -66.48 3.11
C LYS A 406 50.29 -67.98 3.08
N THR A 407 49.02 -68.33 2.87
CA THR A 407 48.59 -69.74 2.74
C THR A 407 49.09 -70.37 1.43
N LEU A 408 49.24 -69.58 0.36
CA LEU A 408 49.80 -70.04 -0.91
C LEU A 408 51.32 -70.35 -0.82
N VAL A 409 52.06 -69.53 -0.06
CA VAL A 409 53.51 -69.73 0.22
C VAL A 409 53.76 -70.93 1.15
N SER A 410 52.92 -71.12 2.17
CA SER A 410 53.04 -72.26 3.11
C SER A 410 52.85 -73.62 2.42
N MET A 411 51.96 -73.73 1.42
CA MET A 411 51.78 -74.96 0.63
C MET A 411 53.04 -75.34 -0.19
N GLN A 412 53.90 -74.36 -0.50
CA GLN A 412 55.15 -74.55 -1.25
C GLN A 412 56.29 -75.07 -0.35
N ASP A 413 56.28 -74.69 0.93
CA ASP A 413 57.29 -75.07 1.93
C ASP A 413 56.97 -76.41 2.64
N ASP A 414 55.69 -76.77 2.78
CA ASP A 414 55.24 -77.92 3.57
C ASP A 414 55.59 -79.30 2.98
N LEU A 415 56.09 -79.38 1.73
CA LEU A 415 56.49 -80.65 1.08
C LEU A 415 57.98 -81.02 1.21
N LYS A 416 58.84 -80.18 1.81
CA LYS A 416 60.30 -80.46 1.89
C LYS A 416 60.85 -80.85 3.25
N LEU A 417 60.16 -80.64 4.37
CA LEU A 417 60.73 -80.89 5.69
C LEU A 417 59.76 -81.58 6.65
N ALA A 418 59.15 -82.67 6.19
CA ALA A 418 58.57 -83.67 7.08
C ALA A 418 59.67 -84.63 7.58
N ARG A 419 60.31 -84.29 8.70
CA ARG A 419 60.69 -85.17 9.82
C ARG A 419 61.88 -84.59 10.60
N ALA A 420 61.58 -84.07 11.78
CA ALA A 420 62.30 -84.28 13.05
C ALA A 420 62.18 -83.02 13.93
N ALA A 421 61.20 -83.01 14.83
CA ALA A 421 61.23 -82.37 16.16
C ALA A 421 59.83 -82.49 16.78
N GLU A 422 59.45 -83.71 17.11
CA GLU A 422 58.15 -84.04 17.71
C GLU A 422 58.20 -84.00 19.26
N GLU A 423 59.24 -83.42 19.87
CA GLU A 423 59.42 -83.53 21.33
C GLU A 423 59.55 -82.19 22.09
N GLU A 424 59.39 -81.04 21.43
CA GLU A 424 59.36 -79.73 22.14
C GLU A 424 57.99 -79.01 22.05
N ARG A 425 56.98 -79.65 21.41
CA ARG A 425 55.65 -79.04 21.17
C ARG A 425 54.65 -79.17 22.32
N ALA A 426 54.86 -80.07 23.29
CA ALA A 426 53.86 -80.35 24.32
C ALA A 426 53.84 -79.36 25.51
N GLU A 427 54.96 -78.66 25.78
CA GLU A 427 55.06 -77.71 26.91
C GLU A 427 54.77 -76.26 26.47
N MET A 428 55.30 -75.83 25.31
CA MET A 428 54.96 -74.54 24.69
C MET A 428 53.49 -74.45 24.26
N GLN A 429 52.87 -75.55 23.80
CA GLN A 429 51.44 -75.54 23.45
C GLN A 429 50.54 -75.23 24.65
N ARG A 430 50.83 -75.71 25.87
CA ARG A 430 49.98 -75.39 27.03
C ARG A 430 50.05 -73.92 27.42
N GLN A 431 51.24 -73.32 27.41
CA GLN A 431 51.42 -71.90 27.73
C GLN A 431 50.83 -70.99 26.64
N GLN A 432 51.06 -71.33 25.36
CA GLN A 432 50.48 -70.61 24.23
C GLN A 432 48.95 -70.75 24.20
N GLN A 433 48.41 -71.93 24.49
CA GLN A 433 46.97 -72.19 24.51
C GLN A 433 46.28 -71.40 25.63
N GLN A 434 46.92 -71.24 26.80
CA GLN A 434 46.41 -70.36 27.86
C GLN A 434 46.45 -68.88 27.48
N VAL A 435 47.54 -68.40 26.85
CA VAL A 435 47.65 -67.02 26.37
C VAL A 435 46.61 -66.73 25.29
N VAL A 436 46.46 -67.63 24.32
CA VAL A 436 45.47 -67.52 23.24
C VAL A 436 44.05 -67.61 23.77
N GLU A 437 43.76 -68.49 24.74
CA GLU A 437 42.44 -68.60 25.37
C GLU A 437 42.07 -67.33 26.13
N LYS A 438 42.99 -66.76 26.92
CA LYS A 438 42.77 -65.51 27.66
C LYS A 438 42.65 -64.30 26.74
N LEU A 439 43.50 -64.21 25.72
CA LEU A 439 43.42 -63.15 24.73
C LEU A 439 42.15 -63.28 23.87
N SER A 440 41.79 -64.50 23.46
CA SER A 440 40.54 -64.77 22.73
C SER A 440 39.33 -64.40 23.58
N SER A 441 39.33 -64.72 24.88
CA SER A 441 38.25 -64.32 25.78
C SER A 441 38.17 -62.80 25.94
N GLY A 442 39.32 -62.11 26.07
CA GLY A 442 39.37 -60.65 26.09
C GLY A 442 38.93 -60.01 24.77
N LEU A 443 39.30 -60.59 23.63
CA LEU A 443 38.87 -60.14 22.30
C LEU A 443 37.38 -60.37 22.05
N VAL A 444 36.79 -61.46 22.58
CA VAL A 444 35.34 -61.67 22.55
C VAL A 444 34.64 -60.59 23.37
N GLN A 445 35.10 -60.30 24.58
CA GLN A 445 34.56 -59.20 25.41
C GLN A 445 34.70 -57.84 24.71
N LEU A 446 35.85 -57.58 24.09
CA LEU A 446 36.08 -56.37 23.29
C LEU A 446 35.12 -56.29 22.09
N ALA A 447 34.88 -57.39 21.38
CA ALA A 447 33.95 -57.47 20.25
C ALA A 447 32.48 -57.29 20.68
N ASP A 448 32.14 -57.73 21.88
CA ASP A 448 30.83 -57.51 22.52
C ASP A 448 30.69 -56.10 23.12
N GLY A 449 31.72 -55.25 23.00
CA GLY A 449 31.73 -53.87 23.47
C GLY A 449 32.02 -53.68 24.96
N ASP A 450 32.52 -54.70 25.65
CA ASP A 450 32.90 -54.61 27.06
C ASP A 450 34.36 -54.18 27.23
N PHE A 451 34.56 -52.89 27.49
CA PHE A 451 35.86 -52.27 27.77
C PHE A 451 36.16 -52.22 29.28
N SER A 452 35.31 -52.85 30.12
CA SER A 452 35.42 -52.77 31.57
C SER A 452 36.41 -53.77 32.18
N GLN A 453 36.86 -54.74 31.39
CA GLN A 453 37.60 -55.92 31.85
C GLN A 453 39.02 -55.98 31.25
N PRO A 454 40.05 -55.47 31.96
CA PRO A 454 41.44 -55.71 31.57
C PRO A 454 41.87 -57.15 31.88
N ILE A 455 42.83 -57.67 31.13
CA ILE A 455 43.45 -58.97 31.41
C ILE A 455 44.38 -58.80 32.62
N ASN A 456 43.94 -59.30 33.78
CA ASN A 456 44.67 -59.21 35.06
C ASN A 456 45.60 -60.40 35.32
N SER A 457 45.43 -61.52 34.60
CA SER A 457 46.31 -62.67 34.70
C SER A 457 47.66 -62.37 34.04
N ALA A 458 48.76 -62.52 34.79
CA ALA A 458 50.11 -62.38 34.24
C ALA A 458 50.33 -63.39 33.11
N PHE A 459 50.87 -62.92 31.99
CA PHE A 459 51.30 -63.80 30.91
C PHE A 459 52.76 -64.21 31.15
N PRO A 460 53.22 -65.32 30.54
CA PRO A 460 54.65 -65.62 30.49
C PRO A 460 55.43 -64.42 29.91
N GLU A 461 56.69 -64.26 30.33
CA GLU A 461 57.53 -63.08 30.01
C GLU A 461 57.54 -62.76 28.49
N GLU A 462 57.55 -63.80 27.64
CA GLU A 462 57.52 -63.70 26.18
C GLU A 462 56.22 -63.10 25.60
N TYR A 463 55.10 -63.14 26.34
CA TYR A 463 53.77 -62.68 25.90
C TYR A 463 53.21 -61.50 26.70
N GLU A 464 53.92 -61.02 27.73
CA GLU A 464 53.47 -59.95 28.62
C GLU A 464 53.21 -58.61 27.90
N GLN A 465 54.01 -58.30 26.86
CA GLN A 465 53.78 -57.13 26.00
C GLN A 465 52.40 -57.18 25.30
N LEU A 466 51.90 -58.37 24.97
CA LEU A 466 50.62 -58.55 24.31
C LEU A 466 49.46 -58.21 25.25
N ARG A 467 49.58 -58.60 26.52
CA ARG A 467 48.65 -58.23 27.60
C ARG A 467 48.64 -56.72 27.82
N GLN A 468 49.81 -56.08 27.87
CA GLN A 468 49.94 -54.63 28.02
C GLN A 468 49.31 -53.87 26.84
N ASN A 469 49.62 -54.26 25.61
CA ASN A 469 49.05 -53.63 24.41
C ASN A 469 47.51 -53.79 24.35
N PHE A 470 46.99 -54.97 24.71
CA PHE A 470 45.54 -55.19 24.82
C PHE A 470 44.92 -54.27 25.87
N ASN A 471 45.46 -54.24 27.09
CA ASN A 471 44.95 -53.40 28.18
C ASN A 471 45.05 -51.90 27.87
N SER A 472 46.12 -51.43 27.23
CA SER A 472 46.25 -50.05 26.76
C SER A 472 45.21 -49.71 25.69
N THR A 473 44.90 -50.64 24.79
CA THR A 473 43.86 -50.47 23.77
C THR A 473 42.48 -50.37 24.40
N VAL A 474 42.15 -51.26 25.34
CA VAL A 474 40.91 -51.24 26.11
C VAL A 474 40.77 -49.92 26.89
N SER A 475 41.84 -49.48 27.56
CA SER A 475 41.87 -48.21 28.30
C SER A 475 41.61 -47.00 27.39
N ASN A 476 42.28 -46.94 26.23
CA ASN A 476 42.10 -45.84 25.28
C ASN A 476 40.70 -45.82 24.67
N LEU A 477 40.16 -46.98 24.26
CA LEU A 477 38.80 -47.08 23.74
C LEU A 477 37.76 -46.71 24.81
N SER A 478 37.95 -47.17 26.05
CA SER A 478 37.10 -46.80 27.18
C SER A 478 37.12 -45.29 27.42
N ALA A 479 38.30 -44.65 27.37
CA ALA A 479 38.43 -43.20 27.53
C ALA A 479 37.79 -42.42 26.38
N THR A 480 37.92 -42.89 25.13
CA THR A 480 37.26 -42.26 23.96
C THR A 480 35.75 -42.36 24.06
N VAL A 481 35.19 -43.53 24.40
CA VAL A 481 33.73 -43.69 24.59
C VAL A 481 33.21 -42.81 25.72
N GLN A 482 33.95 -42.72 26.82
CA GLN A 482 33.61 -41.83 27.94
C GLN A 482 33.53 -40.35 27.49
N GLN A 483 34.49 -39.88 26.69
CA GLN A 483 34.47 -38.53 26.12
C GLN A 483 33.26 -38.31 25.19
N VAL A 484 32.85 -39.32 24.41
CA VAL A 484 31.66 -39.23 23.56
C VAL A 484 30.37 -39.17 24.39
N ILE A 485 30.29 -39.92 25.49
CA ILE A 485 29.15 -39.87 26.43
C ILE A 485 29.03 -38.47 27.04
N GLU A 486 30.15 -37.90 27.51
CA GLU A 486 30.20 -36.55 28.09
C GLU A 486 29.82 -35.49 27.05
N ALA A 487 30.42 -35.55 25.85
CA ALA A 487 30.10 -34.62 24.75
C ALA A 487 28.61 -34.71 24.33
N SER A 488 28.05 -35.92 24.25
CA SER A 488 26.63 -36.13 23.94
C SER A 488 25.72 -35.56 25.04
N GLY A 489 26.13 -35.69 26.32
CA GLY A 489 25.45 -35.06 27.44
C GLY A 489 25.47 -33.53 27.36
N SER A 490 26.63 -32.94 27.04
CA SER A 490 26.76 -31.49 26.83
C SER A 490 25.94 -30.97 25.66
N ILE A 491 25.93 -31.67 24.51
CA ILE A 491 25.11 -31.30 23.35
C ILE A 491 23.62 -31.34 23.71
N ARG A 492 23.18 -32.37 24.42
CA ARG A 492 21.79 -32.49 24.86
C ARG A 492 21.36 -31.32 25.76
N ASN A 493 22.22 -30.95 26.72
CA ASN A 493 21.95 -29.82 27.60
C ASN A 493 21.93 -28.49 26.82
N GLY A 494 22.90 -28.27 25.92
CA GLY A 494 22.92 -27.08 25.05
C GLY A 494 21.71 -27.00 24.10
N ALA A 495 21.25 -28.14 23.57
CA ALA A 495 20.03 -28.19 22.76
C ALA A 495 18.77 -27.85 23.56
N ALA A 496 18.69 -28.27 24.84
CA ALA A 496 17.59 -27.89 25.73
C ALA A 496 17.62 -26.38 26.06
N GLU A 497 18.81 -25.81 26.29
CA GLU A 497 18.97 -24.35 26.49
C GLU A 497 18.57 -23.56 25.23
N ILE A 498 18.97 -24.01 24.04
CA ILE A 498 18.55 -23.40 22.77
C ILE A 498 17.04 -23.47 22.60
N SER A 499 16.43 -24.61 22.93
CA SER A 499 14.97 -24.77 22.85
C SER A 499 14.24 -23.80 23.78
N GLN A 500 14.71 -23.65 25.02
CA GLN A 500 14.12 -22.70 25.97
C GLN A 500 14.30 -21.25 25.51
N ALA A 501 15.50 -20.88 25.04
CA ALA A 501 15.78 -19.55 24.54
C ALA A 501 14.95 -19.21 23.29
N SER A 502 14.67 -20.21 22.44
CA SER A 502 13.82 -20.05 21.26
C SER A 502 12.36 -19.86 21.65
N ASP A 503 11.86 -20.58 22.65
CA ASP A 503 10.50 -20.41 23.21
C ASP A 503 10.31 -19.00 23.80
N ASP A 504 11.28 -18.54 24.60
CA ASP A 504 11.29 -17.18 25.15
C ASP A 504 11.34 -16.12 24.03
N LEU A 505 12.12 -16.36 22.96
CA LEU A 505 12.20 -15.46 21.82
C LEU A 505 10.90 -15.47 20.99
N SER A 506 10.21 -16.62 20.90
CA SER A 506 8.89 -16.74 20.27
C SER A 506 7.89 -15.83 20.96
N HIS A 507 7.76 -15.94 22.28
CA HIS A 507 6.82 -15.12 23.06
C HIS A 507 7.14 -13.62 22.97
N ARG A 508 8.43 -13.25 22.93
CA ARG A 508 8.83 -11.85 22.71
C ARG A 508 8.50 -11.36 21.31
N THR A 509 8.66 -12.22 20.30
CA THR A 509 8.34 -11.88 18.90
C THR A 509 6.83 -11.72 18.72
N GLU A 510 6.02 -12.58 19.32
CA GLU A 510 4.55 -12.46 19.38
C GLU A 510 4.12 -11.17 20.08
N SER A 511 4.71 -10.87 21.25
CA SER A 511 4.40 -9.63 21.98
C SER A 511 4.77 -8.39 21.17
N GLN A 512 5.91 -8.43 20.47
CA GLN A 512 6.37 -7.34 19.62
C GLN A 512 5.47 -7.15 18.40
N ALA A 513 4.97 -8.23 17.80
CA ALA A 513 3.99 -8.17 16.70
C ALA A 513 2.69 -7.48 17.17
N ALA A 514 2.17 -7.85 18.34
CA ALA A 514 0.98 -7.22 18.91
C ALA A 514 1.19 -5.72 19.17
N THR A 515 2.34 -5.33 19.74
CA THR A 515 2.67 -3.91 19.95
C THR A 515 2.83 -3.15 18.63
N LEU A 516 3.37 -3.80 17.59
CA LEU A 516 3.50 -3.21 16.25
C LEU A 516 2.13 -3.00 15.59
N GLU A 517 1.18 -3.93 15.72
CA GLU A 517 -0.20 -3.76 15.26
C GLU A 517 -0.88 -2.58 15.95
N GLU A 518 -0.78 -2.47 17.29
CA GLU A 518 -1.34 -1.34 18.03
C GLU A 518 -0.69 -0.01 17.62
N THR A 519 0.62 0.00 17.41
CA THR A 519 1.36 1.19 16.96
C THR A 519 0.96 1.60 15.55
N ALA A 520 0.77 0.64 14.64
CA ALA A 520 0.32 0.91 13.28
C ALA A 520 -1.10 1.50 13.28
N ALA A 521 -2.02 0.92 14.05
CA ALA A 521 -3.38 1.45 14.19
C ALA A 521 -3.41 2.87 14.76
N ALA A 522 -2.60 3.14 15.80
CA ALA A 522 -2.48 4.48 16.37
C ALA A 522 -1.86 5.48 15.38
N LEU A 523 -0.91 5.05 14.54
CA LEU A 523 -0.33 5.89 13.49
C LEU A 523 -1.33 6.19 12.37
N ASP A 524 -2.18 5.25 11.99
CA ASP A 524 -3.26 5.48 11.03
C ASP A 524 -4.26 6.52 11.56
N GLU A 525 -4.66 6.40 12.83
CA GLU A 525 -5.55 7.38 13.49
C GLU A 525 -4.91 8.76 13.60
N LEU A 526 -3.62 8.83 13.95
CA LEU A 526 -2.86 10.09 13.97
C LEU A 526 -2.74 10.69 12.57
N THR A 527 -2.48 9.88 11.56
CA THR A 527 -2.37 10.32 10.17
C THR A 527 -3.70 10.90 9.68
N ALA A 528 -4.81 10.23 9.98
CA ALA A 528 -6.15 10.73 9.70
C ALA A 528 -6.44 12.06 10.42
N SER A 529 -6.06 12.15 11.70
CA SER A 529 -6.25 13.36 12.52
C SER A 529 -5.43 14.55 12.01
N VAL A 530 -4.16 14.34 11.67
CA VAL A 530 -3.28 15.38 11.09
C VAL A 530 -3.79 15.83 9.73
N LYS A 531 -4.25 14.90 8.88
CA LYS A 531 -4.87 15.25 7.60
C LYS A 531 -6.13 16.08 7.79
N SER A 532 -7.01 15.68 8.71
CA SER A 532 -8.22 16.45 9.04
C SER A 532 -7.88 17.84 9.59
N ALA A 533 -6.81 17.98 10.38
CA ALA A 533 -6.35 19.27 10.87
C ALA A 533 -5.82 20.16 9.74
N ALA A 534 -5.08 19.59 8.78
CA ALA A 534 -4.60 20.31 7.59
C ALA A 534 -5.75 20.80 6.71
N ASP A 535 -6.75 19.94 6.47
CA ASP A 535 -7.96 20.30 5.72
C ASP A 535 -8.79 21.36 6.45
N GLY A 536 -8.95 21.21 7.78
CA GLY A 536 -9.60 22.21 8.63
C GLY A 536 -8.90 23.56 8.59
N ALA A 537 -7.57 23.58 8.66
CA ALA A 537 -6.78 24.81 8.54
C ALA A 537 -6.99 25.48 7.17
N ARG A 538 -6.94 24.73 6.06
CA ARG A 538 -7.25 25.27 4.72
C ARG A 538 -8.66 25.84 4.61
N SER A 539 -9.64 25.17 5.22
CA SER A 539 -11.02 25.69 5.24
C SER A 539 -11.12 27.00 6.02
N VAL A 540 -10.46 27.11 7.17
CA VAL A 540 -10.42 28.35 7.95
C VAL A 540 -9.72 29.47 7.18
N GLU A 541 -8.64 29.15 6.45
CA GLU A 541 -7.93 30.12 5.61
C GLU A 541 -8.85 30.72 4.52
N ALA A 542 -9.65 29.88 3.86
CA ALA A 542 -10.65 30.33 2.89
C ALA A 542 -11.70 31.26 3.53
N THR A 543 -12.27 30.87 4.67
CA THR A 543 -13.23 31.71 5.41
C THR A 543 -12.61 33.05 5.86
N MET A 544 -11.34 33.05 6.26
CA MET A 544 -10.63 34.29 6.62
C MET A 544 -10.38 35.18 5.40
N ALA A 545 -10.14 34.60 4.22
CA ALA A 545 -10.02 35.37 2.99
C ALA A 545 -11.35 36.06 2.62
N GLU A 546 -12.48 35.36 2.74
CA GLU A 546 -13.81 35.93 2.55
C GLU A 546 -14.10 37.06 3.55
N ALA A 547 -13.86 36.81 4.85
CA ALA A 547 -14.06 37.81 5.91
C ALA A 547 -13.19 39.06 5.68
N ARG A 548 -11.96 38.88 5.18
CA ARG A 548 -11.07 39.99 4.79
C ARG A 548 -11.67 40.80 3.65
N THR A 549 -12.12 40.15 2.59
CA THR A 549 -12.76 40.83 1.45
C THR A 549 -14.02 41.59 1.88
N GLU A 550 -14.85 41.00 2.73
CA GLU A 550 -16.05 41.67 3.23
C GLU A 550 -15.72 42.89 4.10
N ALA A 551 -14.71 42.79 4.96
CA ALA A 551 -14.23 43.92 5.74
C ALA A 551 -13.62 45.03 4.86
N GLU A 552 -12.93 44.67 3.77
CA GLU A 552 -12.42 45.63 2.77
C GLU A 552 -13.56 46.36 2.03
N ASN A 553 -14.60 45.64 1.62
CA ASN A 553 -15.80 46.23 1.00
C ASN A 553 -16.55 47.17 1.98
N ASN A 554 -16.70 46.74 3.24
CA ASN A 554 -17.34 47.56 4.27
C ASN A 554 -16.55 48.86 4.54
N ARG A 555 -15.22 48.83 4.43
CA ARG A 555 -14.39 50.05 4.51
C ARG A 555 -14.75 51.04 3.42
N GLU A 556 -14.97 50.59 2.18
CA GLU A 556 -15.36 51.47 1.07
C GLU A 556 -16.75 52.10 1.28
N VAL A 557 -17.70 51.32 1.80
CA VAL A 557 -19.05 51.81 2.15
C VAL A 557 -18.98 52.87 3.25
N VAL A 558 -18.21 52.62 4.31
CA VAL A 558 -18.01 53.59 5.40
C VAL A 558 -17.32 54.86 4.88
N GLN A 559 -16.31 54.73 4.03
CA GLN A 559 -15.63 55.88 3.42
C GLN A 559 -16.58 56.73 2.56
N SER A 560 -17.46 56.07 1.80
CA SER A 560 -18.54 56.74 1.04
C SER A 560 -19.54 57.45 1.97
N ALA A 561 -19.91 56.82 3.09
CA ALA A 561 -20.79 57.42 4.08
C ALA A 561 -20.18 58.64 4.78
N VAL A 562 -18.88 58.60 5.10
CA VAL A 562 -18.15 59.78 5.61
C VAL A 562 -18.19 60.91 4.59
N SER A 563 -17.89 60.63 3.32
CA SER A 563 -17.92 61.64 2.24
C SER A 563 -19.30 62.28 2.12
N ALA A 564 -20.37 61.49 2.11
CA ALA A 564 -21.75 62.00 2.04
C ALA A 564 -22.12 62.86 3.26
N MET A 565 -21.71 62.47 4.46
CA MET A 565 -21.96 63.26 5.67
C MET A 565 -21.18 64.58 5.67
N THR A 566 -19.95 64.60 5.16
CA THR A 566 -19.18 65.84 4.96
C THR A 566 -19.84 66.77 3.95
N GLU A 567 -20.42 66.24 2.87
CA GLU A 567 -21.20 67.04 1.92
C GLU A 567 -22.46 67.65 2.56
N ILE A 568 -23.16 66.88 3.41
CA ILE A 568 -24.32 67.37 4.18
C ILE A 568 -23.91 68.49 5.16
N GLU A 569 -22.77 68.34 5.83
CA GLU A 569 -22.22 69.36 6.72
C GLU A 569 -21.94 70.67 5.96
N GLN A 570 -21.26 70.57 4.80
CA GLN A 570 -20.99 71.72 3.94
C GLN A 570 -22.28 72.39 3.44
N SER A 571 -23.28 71.60 3.02
CA SER A 571 -24.59 72.10 2.62
C SER A 571 -25.30 72.82 3.77
N SER A 572 -25.26 72.27 4.98
CA SER A 572 -25.85 72.88 6.18
C SER A 572 -25.21 74.23 6.51
N ASN A 573 -23.88 74.32 6.37
CA ASN A 573 -23.16 75.59 6.51
C ASN A 573 -23.58 76.62 5.45
N HIS A 574 -23.78 76.19 4.21
CA HIS A 574 -24.24 77.09 3.15
C HIS A 574 -25.68 77.57 3.37
N ILE A 575 -26.58 76.70 3.84
CA ILE A 575 -27.94 77.08 4.23
C ILE A 575 -27.89 78.11 5.36
N SER A 576 -27.05 77.92 6.38
CA SER A 576 -26.89 78.87 7.49
C SER A 576 -26.45 80.27 7.02
N GLN A 577 -25.60 80.34 5.99
CA GLN A 577 -25.21 81.60 5.35
C GLN A 577 -26.40 82.25 4.61
N ILE A 578 -27.17 81.48 3.84
CA ILE A 578 -28.36 81.97 3.13
C ILE A 578 -29.40 82.52 4.12
N ILE A 579 -29.66 81.80 5.21
CA ILE A 579 -30.59 82.24 6.26
C ILE A 579 -30.14 83.53 6.92
N SER A 580 -28.82 83.71 7.11
CA SER A 580 -28.28 84.98 7.62
C SER A 580 -28.53 86.15 6.64
N VAL A 581 -28.40 85.91 5.33
CA VAL A 581 -28.74 86.92 4.30
C VAL A 581 -30.25 87.22 4.28
N ILE A 582 -31.11 86.22 4.48
CA ILE A 582 -32.56 86.41 4.56
C ILE A 582 -32.95 87.27 5.77
N ASP A 583 -32.32 87.02 6.92
CA ASP A 583 -32.51 87.84 8.13
C ASP A 583 -32.05 89.29 7.89
N ASP A 584 -30.90 89.49 7.23
CA ASP A 584 -30.42 90.82 6.83
C ASP A 584 -31.41 91.54 5.89
N ILE A 585 -31.99 90.84 4.91
CA ILE A 585 -33.01 91.38 3.99
C ILE A 585 -34.28 91.74 4.77
N ALA A 586 -34.72 90.89 5.69
CA ALA A 586 -35.87 91.16 6.54
C ALA A 586 -35.64 92.41 7.40
N PHE A 587 -34.45 92.56 7.98
CA PHE A 587 -34.04 93.76 8.72
C PHE A 587 -34.03 95.02 7.86
N GLN A 588 -33.46 94.96 6.64
CA GLN A 588 -33.49 96.08 5.70
C GLN A 588 -34.92 96.45 5.28
N THR A 589 -35.77 95.46 5.04
CA THR A 589 -37.18 95.65 4.67
C THR A 589 -37.97 96.31 5.81
N ASN A 590 -37.71 95.91 7.05
CA ASN A 590 -38.26 96.54 8.25
C ASN A 590 -37.86 98.02 8.35
N LEU A 591 -36.60 98.37 8.05
CA LEU A 591 -36.13 99.76 8.00
C LEU A 591 -36.76 100.58 6.86
N LEU A 592 -36.88 100.00 5.66
CA LEU A 592 -37.55 100.61 4.51
C LEU A 592 -39.03 100.88 4.80
N ALA A 593 -39.72 99.91 5.40
CA ALA A 593 -41.12 100.03 5.79
C ALA A 593 -41.31 101.09 6.88
N LEU A 594 -40.38 101.19 7.84
CA LEU A 594 -40.36 102.27 8.82
C LEU A 594 -40.22 103.64 8.14
N ASN A 595 -39.26 103.79 7.22
CA ASN A 595 -39.06 105.03 6.47
C ASN A 595 -40.29 105.41 5.63
N ALA A 596 -40.91 104.44 4.95
CA ALA A 596 -42.14 104.63 4.19
C ALA A 596 -43.33 105.01 5.09
N GLY A 597 -43.44 104.41 6.28
CA GLY A 597 -44.44 104.76 7.29
C GLY A 597 -44.29 106.19 7.80
N VAL A 598 -43.05 106.65 8.00
CA VAL A 598 -42.74 108.05 8.38
C VAL A 598 -43.14 109.02 7.27
N GLU A 599 -42.81 108.74 6.01
CA GLU A 599 -43.15 109.60 4.88
C GLU A 599 -44.66 109.60 4.57
N ALA A 600 -45.34 108.47 4.77
CA ALA A 600 -46.80 108.38 4.68
C ALA A 600 -47.51 109.20 5.77
N ALA A 601 -46.99 109.22 7.00
CA ALA A 601 -47.47 110.09 8.07
C ALA A 601 -47.25 111.58 7.74
N ARG A 602 -46.15 111.89 7.03
CA ARG A 602 -45.81 113.25 6.57
C ARG A 602 -46.73 113.77 5.46
N ALA A 603 -47.27 112.88 4.63
CA ALA A 603 -48.21 113.19 3.56
C ALA A 603 -49.68 113.40 4.02
N GLY A 604 -49.99 113.20 5.32
CA GLY A 604 -51.30 113.48 5.90
C GLY A 604 -52.44 112.58 5.37
N GLU A 605 -53.61 113.16 5.07
CA GLU A 605 -54.80 112.42 4.58
C GLU A 605 -54.54 111.62 3.29
N ALA A 606 -53.68 112.12 2.39
CA ALA A 606 -53.34 111.45 1.13
C ALA A 606 -52.45 110.20 1.33
N GLY A 607 -51.73 110.10 2.45
CA GLY A 607 -50.80 109.01 2.76
C GLY A 607 -51.40 107.85 3.56
N LYS A 608 -52.67 107.93 4.00
CA LYS A 608 -53.30 106.92 4.88
C LYS A 608 -53.24 105.49 4.31
N GLY A 609 -53.47 105.32 3.01
CA GLY A 609 -53.35 104.00 2.35
C GLY A 609 -51.91 103.47 2.35
N PHE A 610 -50.92 104.34 2.11
CA PHE A 610 -49.50 103.98 2.17
C PHE A 610 -49.03 103.65 3.59
N ALA A 611 -49.56 104.32 4.62
CA ALA A 611 -49.20 104.05 6.01
C ALA A 611 -49.63 102.64 6.45
N VAL A 612 -50.81 102.17 6.03
CA VAL A 612 -51.30 100.81 6.31
C VAL A 612 -50.41 99.77 5.61
N VAL A 613 -50.07 100.00 4.33
CA VAL A 613 -49.16 99.12 3.59
C VAL A 613 -47.78 99.08 4.26
N ALA A 614 -47.25 100.23 4.70
CA ALA A 614 -45.98 100.29 5.41
C ALA A 614 -46.00 99.53 6.74
N SER A 615 -47.09 99.61 7.53
CA SER A 615 -47.21 98.80 8.76
C SER A 615 -47.31 97.31 8.48
N GLU A 616 -48.00 96.91 7.40
CA GLU A 616 -48.14 95.50 7.04
C GLU A 616 -46.82 94.92 6.53
N VAL A 617 -46.09 95.66 5.68
CA VAL A 617 -44.75 95.27 5.22
C VAL A 617 -43.78 95.17 6.39
N ARG A 618 -43.89 96.07 7.37
CA ARG A 618 -43.07 96.03 8.59
C ARG A 618 -43.36 94.79 9.43
N ALA A 619 -44.64 94.48 9.66
CA ALA A 619 -45.04 93.28 10.40
C ALA A 619 -44.60 92.00 9.68
N LEU A 620 -44.69 91.97 8.34
CA LEU A 620 -44.20 90.87 7.52
C LEU A 620 -42.67 90.72 7.64
N ALA A 621 -41.93 91.82 7.60
CA ALA A 621 -40.48 91.81 7.75
C ALA A 621 -40.03 91.30 9.13
N GLN A 622 -40.70 91.72 10.21
CA GLN A 622 -40.44 91.20 11.56
C GLN A 622 -40.71 89.68 11.65
N ARG A 623 -41.86 89.23 11.16
CA ARG A 623 -42.20 87.79 11.09
C ARG A 623 -41.20 86.99 10.26
N SER A 624 -40.65 87.60 9.20
CA SER A 624 -39.64 86.94 8.35
C SER A 624 -38.30 86.80 9.07
N SER A 625 -37.89 87.81 9.85
CA SER A 625 -36.68 87.76 10.69
C SER A 625 -36.82 86.74 11.81
N ASP A 626 -37.95 86.73 12.52
CA ASP A 626 -38.23 85.74 13.58
C ASP A 626 -38.16 84.30 13.03
N ALA A 627 -38.79 84.05 11.87
CA ALA A 627 -38.74 82.75 11.19
C ALA A 627 -37.32 82.39 10.70
N ALA A 628 -36.55 83.36 10.21
CA ALA A 628 -35.17 83.15 9.81
C ALA A 628 -34.28 82.76 11.01
N MET A 629 -34.46 83.40 12.17
CA MET A 629 -33.74 83.04 13.41
C MET A 629 -34.10 81.63 13.91
N GLU A 630 -35.36 81.23 13.81
CA GLU A 630 -35.81 79.88 14.16
C GLU A 630 -35.16 78.83 13.25
N ILE A 631 -35.17 79.04 11.92
CA ILE A 631 -34.49 78.16 10.96
C ILE A 631 -32.98 78.13 11.23
N LYS A 632 -32.35 79.28 11.53
CA LYS A 632 -30.92 79.34 11.86
C LYS A 632 -30.56 78.47 13.06
N THR A 633 -31.42 78.45 14.08
CA THR A 633 -31.25 77.59 15.26
C THR A 633 -31.38 76.12 14.89
N LEU A 634 -32.40 75.74 14.12
CA LEU A 634 -32.59 74.36 13.64
C LEU A 634 -31.43 73.86 12.78
N ILE A 635 -30.88 74.70 11.89
CA ILE A 635 -29.73 74.36 11.05
C ILE A 635 -28.45 74.22 11.89
N SER A 636 -28.25 75.09 12.88
CA SER A 636 -27.13 74.97 13.83
C SER A 636 -27.16 73.66 14.60
N ASP A 637 -28.34 73.27 15.10
CA ASP A 637 -28.49 71.99 15.82
C ASP A 637 -28.37 70.78 14.89
N SER A 638 -28.84 70.90 13.63
CA SER A 638 -28.63 69.87 12.60
C SER A 638 -27.14 69.71 12.27
N SER A 639 -26.39 70.80 12.17
CA SER A 639 -24.94 70.76 11.94
C SER A 639 -24.20 70.01 13.05
N LYS A 640 -24.54 70.24 14.32
CA LYS A 640 -23.98 69.49 15.46
C LYS A 640 -24.36 68.01 15.45
N GLN A 641 -25.52 67.65 14.89
CA GLN A 641 -25.93 66.26 14.73
C GLN A 641 -25.11 65.58 13.62
N VAL A 642 -24.89 66.26 12.49
CA VAL A 642 -24.06 65.77 11.39
C VAL A 642 -22.61 65.61 11.82
N GLU A 643 -22.02 66.58 12.53
CA GLU A 643 -20.65 66.50 13.07
C GLU A 643 -20.46 65.27 13.97
N ARG A 644 -21.40 65.00 14.87
CA ARG A 644 -21.40 63.77 15.69
C ARG A 644 -21.56 62.51 14.84
N GLY A 645 -22.36 62.56 13.78
CA GLY A 645 -22.51 61.46 12.83
C GLY A 645 -21.20 61.14 12.11
N VAL A 646 -20.48 62.16 11.63
CA VAL A 646 -19.17 62.02 10.99
C VAL A 646 -18.16 61.38 11.95
N ASP A 647 -18.07 61.83 13.20
CA ASP A 647 -17.17 61.25 14.22
C ASP A 647 -17.46 59.77 14.49
N LEU A 648 -18.74 59.39 14.64
CA LEU A 648 -19.15 58.00 14.87
C LEU A 648 -18.84 57.10 13.68
N VAL A 649 -19.07 57.57 12.46
CA VAL A 649 -18.76 56.81 11.23
C VAL A 649 -17.25 56.69 11.03
N GLY A 650 -16.47 57.72 11.37
CA GLY A 650 -15.01 57.66 11.38
C GLY A 650 -14.47 56.58 12.32
N LYS A 651 -14.96 56.53 13.56
CA LYS A 651 -14.62 55.48 14.54
C LYS A 651 -15.01 54.08 14.06
N ALA A 652 -16.12 53.94 13.35
CA ALA A 652 -16.49 52.67 12.73
C ALA A 652 -15.49 52.25 11.64
N GLY A 653 -14.97 53.21 10.86
CA GLY A 653 -13.90 52.97 9.89
C GLY A 653 -12.59 52.50 10.53
N GLU A 654 -12.18 53.13 11.63
CA GLU A 654 -11.00 52.69 12.41
C GLU A 654 -11.17 51.27 12.98
N ALA A 655 -12.36 50.93 13.49
CA ALA A 655 -12.66 49.59 13.98
C ALA A 655 -12.58 48.53 12.87
N LEU A 656 -13.10 48.82 11.68
CA LEU A 656 -12.99 47.94 10.51
C LEU A 656 -11.54 47.76 10.06
N GLN A 657 -10.72 48.81 10.11
CA GLN A 657 -9.28 48.71 9.82
C GLN A 657 -8.58 47.73 10.76
N SER A 658 -8.86 47.81 12.06
CA SER A 658 -8.34 46.89 13.07
C SER A 658 -8.77 45.44 12.81
N ILE A 659 -10.03 45.22 12.40
CA ILE A 659 -10.53 43.88 12.02
C ILE A 659 -9.74 43.31 10.84
N VAL A 660 -9.48 44.11 9.80
CA VAL A 660 -8.70 43.64 8.64
C VAL A 660 -7.27 43.24 9.03
N GLU A 661 -6.63 43.99 9.91
CA GLU A 661 -5.30 43.65 10.45
C GLU A 661 -5.35 42.33 11.23
N GLN A 662 -6.36 42.15 12.09
CA GLN A 662 -6.53 40.94 12.90
C GLN A 662 -6.81 39.70 12.04
N VAL A 663 -7.68 39.81 11.04
CA VAL A 663 -8.00 38.72 10.10
C VAL A 663 -6.76 38.34 9.28
N THR A 664 -5.97 39.33 8.84
CA THR A 664 -4.70 39.08 8.13
C THR A 664 -3.71 38.32 9.01
N HIS A 665 -3.61 38.68 10.28
CA HIS A 665 -2.73 37.97 11.23
C HIS A 665 -3.21 36.53 11.48
N ILE A 666 -4.52 36.31 11.64
CA ILE A 666 -5.09 34.95 11.81
C ILE A 666 -4.82 34.10 10.57
N SER A 667 -5.01 34.65 9.37
CA SER A 667 -4.72 33.95 8.11
C SER A 667 -3.26 33.48 8.04
N GLN A 668 -2.29 34.29 8.46
CA GLN A 668 -0.88 33.88 8.53
C GLN A 668 -0.64 32.73 9.52
N LEU A 669 -1.27 32.76 10.70
CA LEU A 669 -1.14 31.69 11.69
C LEU A 669 -1.74 30.37 11.19
N VAL A 670 -2.90 30.44 10.53
CA VAL A 670 -3.60 29.29 9.97
C VAL A 670 -2.81 28.67 8.82
N SER A 671 -2.22 29.50 7.95
CA SER A 671 -1.31 29.04 6.91
C SER A 671 -0.10 28.28 7.50
N GLY A 672 0.48 28.80 8.59
CA GLY A 672 1.55 28.10 9.32
C GLY A 672 1.11 26.76 9.94
N ILE A 673 -0.14 26.65 10.42
CA ILE A 673 -0.71 25.36 10.88
C ILE A 673 -0.84 24.38 9.71
N ALA A 674 -1.35 24.84 8.56
CA ALA A 674 -1.52 24.00 7.38
C ALA A 674 -0.18 23.46 6.85
N GLU A 675 0.85 24.31 6.81
CA GLU A 675 2.22 23.93 6.44
C GLU A 675 2.80 22.92 7.44
N GLY A 676 2.72 23.21 8.74
CA GLY A 676 3.20 22.29 9.79
C GLY A 676 2.47 20.94 9.80
N ALA A 677 1.16 20.92 9.53
CA ALA A 677 0.39 19.69 9.41
C ALA A 677 0.78 18.88 8.16
N ALA A 678 1.13 19.54 7.05
CA ALA A 678 1.64 18.87 5.85
C ALA A 678 3.03 18.25 6.09
N GLU A 679 3.92 18.93 6.81
CA GLU A 679 5.20 18.37 7.24
C GLU A 679 5.01 17.17 8.18
N GLN A 680 4.13 17.28 9.18
CA GLN A 680 3.80 16.17 10.08
C GLN A 680 3.23 14.97 9.32
N SER A 681 2.36 15.19 8.33
CA SER A 681 1.83 14.11 7.49
C SER A 681 2.95 13.41 6.71
N THR A 682 3.94 14.16 6.23
CA THR A 682 5.11 13.61 5.54
C THR A 682 5.96 12.78 6.51
N GLY A 683 6.25 13.29 7.71
CA GLY A 683 6.98 12.56 8.74
C GLY A 683 6.25 11.29 9.22
N LEU A 684 4.92 11.33 9.35
CA LEU A 684 4.12 10.14 9.69
C LEU A 684 4.19 9.06 8.61
N ASN A 685 4.24 9.43 7.32
CA ASN A 685 4.46 8.46 6.23
C ASN A 685 5.84 7.78 6.32
N GLU A 686 6.88 8.52 6.68
CA GLU A 686 8.21 7.93 6.92
C GLU A 686 8.20 6.98 8.12
N ILE A 687 7.52 7.34 9.21
CA ILE A 687 7.35 6.47 10.39
C ILE A 687 6.57 5.21 10.00
N ASN A 688 5.50 5.34 9.22
CA ASN A 688 4.70 4.19 8.77
C ASN A 688 5.54 3.22 7.92
N THR A 689 6.42 3.76 7.06
CA THR A 689 7.41 2.96 6.33
C THR A 689 8.36 2.22 7.29
N GLY A 690 8.82 2.90 8.35
CA GLY A 690 9.64 2.29 9.41
C GLY A 690 8.92 1.16 10.17
N VAL A 691 7.63 1.33 10.47
CA VAL A 691 6.81 0.29 11.11
C VAL A 691 6.64 -0.93 10.20
N THR A 692 6.42 -0.72 8.91
CA THR A 692 6.37 -1.80 7.91
C THR A 692 7.69 -2.58 7.88
N GLN A 693 8.83 -1.89 7.96
CA GLN A 693 10.15 -2.52 8.04
C GLN A 693 10.33 -3.33 9.33
N LEU A 694 9.85 -2.82 10.47
CA LEU A 694 9.88 -3.53 11.75
C LEU A 694 8.98 -4.77 11.74
N ASP A 695 7.82 -4.72 11.09
CA ASP A 695 6.95 -5.88 10.89
C ASP A 695 7.67 -6.97 10.08
N GLN A 696 8.33 -6.61 8.98
CA GLN A 696 9.11 -7.55 8.17
C GLN A 696 10.21 -8.24 9.01
N VAL A 697 10.95 -7.49 9.82
CA VAL A 697 11.98 -8.05 10.70
C VAL A 697 11.37 -8.93 11.79
N THR A 698 10.19 -8.57 12.30
CA THR A 698 9.45 -9.36 13.29
C THR A 698 9.02 -10.71 12.70
N GLN A 699 8.49 -10.72 11.47
CA GLN A 699 8.17 -11.96 10.76
C GLN A 699 9.42 -12.80 10.47
N GLN A 700 10.54 -12.17 10.12
CA GLN A 700 11.80 -12.86 9.93
C GLN A 700 12.32 -13.47 11.24
N ASN A 701 12.14 -12.78 12.37
CA ASN A 701 12.45 -13.32 13.70
C ASN A 701 11.59 -14.55 14.01
N ALA A 702 10.30 -14.52 13.70
CA ALA A 702 9.41 -15.66 13.88
C ALA A 702 9.89 -16.88 13.07
N ALA A 703 10.25 -16.68 11.79
CA ALA A 703 10.81 -17.74 10.96
C ALA A 703 12.14 -18.28 11.52
N MET A 704 13.04 -17.40 11.99
CA MET A 704 14.30 -17.81 12.61
C MET A 704 14.09 -18.59 13.92
N VAL A 705 13.07 -18.24 14.70
CA VAL A 705 12.69 -18.97 15.92
C VAL A 705 12.21 -20.38 15.59
N GLU A 706 11.39 -20.55 14.55
CA GLU A 706 10.97 -21.88 14.09
C GLU A 706 12.18 -22.73 13.65
N GLU A 707 13.10 -22.15 12.87
CA GLU A 707 14.33 -22.82 12.43
C GLU A 707 15.24 -23.20 13.62
N ALA A 708 15.44 -22.29 14.58
CA ALA A 708 16.26 -22.54 15.76
C ALA A 708 15.65 -23.61 16.67
N THR A 709 14.32 -23.61 16.82
CA THR A 709 13.57 -24.62 17.58
C THR A 709 13.71 -25.99 16.92
N ALA A 710 13.54 -26.07 15.60
CA ALA A 710 13.71 -27.30 14.83
C ALA A 710 15.15 -27.84 14.94
N ALA A 711 16.15 -26.97 14.81
CA ALA A 711 17.56 -27.32 14.96
C ALA A 711 17.87 -27.82 16.38
N GLY A 712 17.35 -27.17 17.42
CA GLY A 712 17.45 -27.62 18.81
C GLY A 712 16.85 -29.01 19.01
N HIS A 713 15.67 -29.27 18.45
CA HIS A 713 15.01 -30.57 18.54
C HIS A 713 15.77 -31.69 17.81
N MET A 714 16.35 -31.37 16.65
CA MET A 714 17.24 -32.28 15.91
C MET A 714 18.50 -32.60 16.71
N LEU A 715 19.19 -31.59 17.26
CA LEU A 715 20.38 -31.78 18.09
C LEU A 715 20.08 -32.64 19.33
N ASN A 716 18.95 -32.40 19.99
CA ASN A 716 18.50 -33.20 21.13
C ASN A 716 18.27 -34.66 20.73
N THR A 717 17.63 -34.89 19.57
CA THR A 717 17.38 -36.23 19.01
C THR A 717 18.68 -36.94 18.66
N ASP A 718 19.61 -36.26 17.98
CA ASP A 718 20.88 -36.86 17.55
C ASP A 718 21.83 -37.10 18.72
N ALA A 719 21.86 -36.22 19.73
CA ALA A 719 22.55 -36.48 20.99
C ALA A 719 21.95 -37.68 21.75
N GLY A 720 20.63 -37.87 21.68
CA GLY A 720 19.94 -39.04 22.20
C GLY A 720 20.37 -40.33 21.48
N LYS A 721 20.38 -40.33 20.14
CA LYS A 721 20.87 -41.47 19.34
C LYS A 721 22.34 -41.79 19.61
N LEU A 722 23.20 -40.77 19.73
CA LEU A 722 24.60 -40.96 20.10
C LEU A 722 24.72 -41.62 21.46
N ALA A 723 23.96 -41.15 22.45
CA ALA A 723 23.91 -41.74 23.78
C ALA A 723 23.43 -43.21 23.76
N GLU A 724 22.45 -43.54 22.92
CA GLU A 724 21.96 -44.92 22.72
C GLU A 724 23.02 -45.82 22.06
N LEU A 725 23.66 -45.34 20.99
CA LEU A 725 24.71 -46.06 20.28
C LEU A 725 25.91 -46.37 21.19
N VAL A 726 26.28 -45.43 22.06
CA VAL A 726 27.39 -45.64 23.00
C VAL A 726 27.00 -46.42 24.27
N ALA A 727 25.70 -46.51 24.59
CA ALA A 727 25.21 -47.27 25.75
C ALA A 727 25.44 -48.79 25.62
N HIS A 728 25.68 -49.28 24.41
CA HIS A 728 26.10 -50.67 24.18
C HIS A 728 27.50 -50.97 24.73
N PHE A 729 28.37 -49.97 24.85
CA PHE A 729 29.73 -50.16 25.35
C PHE A 729 29.79 -50.06 26.87
N ARG A 730 30.42 -51.04 27.53
CA ARG A 730 30.65 -51.01 28.98
C ARG A 730 32.04 -50.45 29.27
N VAL A 731 32.12 -49.37 30.02
CA VAL A 731 33.38 -48.70 30.38
C VAL A 731 33.65 -48.81 31.88
N SER A 732 34.92 -49.00 32.26
CA SER A 732 35.34 -49.10 33.68
C SER A 732 35.10 -47.76 34.37
N GLY A 733 34.22 -47.73 35.37
CA GLY A 733 33.91 -46.51 36.14
C GLY A 733 32.61 -45.82 35.75
N GLY A 734 31.81 -46.39 34.85
CA GLY A 734 30.44 -45.95 34.60
C GLY A 734 29.57 -46.21 35.82
N ALA A 735 29.48 -45.22 36.73
CA ALA A 735 28.35 -45.14 37.64
C ALA A 735 27.08 -45.17 36.78
N ALA A 736 26.19 -46.13 37.04
CA ALA A 736 24.91 -46.24 36.37
C ALA A 736 24.24 -44.86 36.30
N PRO A 737 23.61 -44.47 35.17
CA PRO A 737 22.94 -43.19 35.08
C PRO A 737 21.93 -43.12 36.21
N ALA A 738 22.16 -42.20 37.16
CA ALA A 738 21.24 -41.97 38.25
C ALA A 738 19.92 -41.56 37.60
N ARG A 739 18.93 -42.43 37.73
CA ARG A 739 17.54 -42.18 37.38
C ARG A 739 17.16 -40.80 37.95
N PRO A 740 16.56 -39.88 37.17
CA PRO A 740 16.19 -38.58 37.70
C PRO A 740 15.23 -38.82 38.87
N ALA A 741 15.60 -38.34 40.05
CA ALA A 741 14.67 -38.29 41.17
C ALA A 741 13.49 -37.39 40.74
N PRO A 742 12.24 -37.70 41.13
CA PRO A 742 11.13 -36.78 40.92
C PRO A 742 11.50 -35.45 41.57
N ALA A 743 11.39 -34.36 40.81
CA ALA A 743 11.63 -33.02 41.32
C ALA A 743 10.85 -32.82 42.63
N THR A 744 11.58 -32.72 43.73
CA THR A 744 11.04 -32.11 44.95
C THR A 744 10.77 -30.66 44.61
N ALA A 745 9.53 -30.23 44.81
CA ALA A 745 9.09 -28.85 44.70
C ALA A 745 10.11 -27.90 45.34
N PRO A 746 10.44 -26.75 44.71
CA PRO A 746 11.40 -25.82 45.29
C PRO A 746 10.89 -25.32 46.63
N ALA A 747 11.71 -25.48 47.67
CA ALA A 747 11.54 -24.74 48.90
C ALA A 747 11.68 -23.24 48.58
N ALA A 748 10.70 -22.45 49.00
CA ALA A 748 10.73 -21.01 48.91
C ALA A 748 11.99 -20.45 49.58
N VAL A 749 12.86 -19.82 48.79
CA VAL A 749 13.92 -18.93 49.27
C VAL A 749 13.44 -17.49 49.05
N PRO A 750 13.64 -16.56 50.01
CA PRO A 750 12.93 -15.29 50.02
C PRO A 750 13.39 -14.38 48.87
N ALA A 751 12.41 -13.65 48.31
CA ALA A 751 12.58 -12.70 47.22
C ALA A 751 13.76 -11.73 47.48
N ALA A 752 14.77 -11.81 46.60
CA ALA A 752 15.75 -10.76 46.45
C ALA A 752 15.12 -9.59 45.70
N LYS A 753 15.32 -8.38 46.22
CA LYS A 753 14.80 -7.12 45.67
C LYS A 753 15.31 -6.89 44.24
N PRO A 754 14.47 -6.42 43.30
CA PRO A 754 14.94 -6.05 41.97
C PRO A 754 15.84 -4.81 42.02
N ALA A 755 16.92 -4.88 41.24
CA ALA A 755 17.77 -3.73 40.92
C ALA A 755 17.05 -2.83 39.89
N PRO A 756 17.33 -1.52 39.86
CA PRO A 756 16.45 -0.51 39.25
C PRO A 756 16.46 -0.58 37.72
N SER A 757 15.27 -0.65 37.11
CA SER A 757 15.04 -0.32 35.70
C SER A 757 15.00 1.21 35.51
N ALA A 758 15.58 1.69 34.41
CA ALA A 758 15.69 3.12 34.09
C ALA A 758 14.38 3.78 33.61
N HIS A 759 13.22 3.25 33.98
CA HIS A 759 11.92 3.88 33.76
C HIS A 759 11.21 3.92 35.10
N GLY A 760 10.95 5.14 35.57
CA GLY A 760 10.26 5.40 36.83
C GLY A 760 8.84 4.88 36.78
N GLU A 761 8.41 4.24 37.87
CA GLU A 761 7.02 3.92 38.15
C GLU A 761 6.26 5.22 38.45
N ASP A 762 5.62 5.79 37.43
CA ASP A 762 4.40 6.57 37.61
C ASP A 762 3.23 5.64 37.28
N SER A 763 2.83 4.83 38.28
CA SER A 763 1.58 4.08 38.24
C SER A 763 0.42 5.06 38.41
N TRP A 764 -0.20 5.46 37.31
CA TRP A 764 -1.56 5.99 37.36
C TRP A 764 -2.49 4.82 37.62
N ASP A 765 -3.03 4.75 38.84
CA ASP A 765 -4.12 3.84 39.19
C ASP A 765 -5.34 4.16 38.32
N ILE A 766 -5.54 3.38 37.26
CA ILE A 766 -6.79 3.39 36.51
C ILE A 766 -7.69 2.31 37.12
N GLU A 767 -8.65 2.76 37.92
CA GLU A 767 -9.80 1.96 38.34
C GLU A 767 -10.52 1.42 37.09
N ALA A 768 -10.70 0.09 37.05
CA ALA A 768 -11.46 -0.58 36.01
C ALA A 768 -12.93 -0.12 36.03
N SER A 769 -13.33 0.67 35.03
CA SER A 769 -14.74 0.94 34.76
C SER A 769 -15.37 -0.19 33.95
N PRO A 770 -16.64 -0.56 34.20
CA PRO A 770 -17.28 -1.71 33.57
C PRO A 770 -17.70 -1.42 32.13
N ALA A 771 -17.62 -2.44 31.29
CA ALA A 771 -17.99 -2.44 29.88
C ALA A 771 -19.40 -1.87 29.62
N PRO A 772 -19.59 -1.07 28.55
CA PRO A 772 -20.91 -0.52 28.24
C PRO A 772 -21.82 -1.61 27.68
N ALA A 773 -22.95 -1.79 28.35
CA ALA A 773 -24.10 -2.50 27.80
C ALA A 773 -24.73 -1.68 26.66
N ALA A 774 -25.14 -2.37 25.61
CA ALA A 774 -25.90 -1.83 24.49
C ALA A 774 -27.11 -1.01 24.99
N ALA A 775 -27.22 0.24 24.56
CA ALA A 775 -28.39 1.08 24.82
C ALA A 775 -29.00 1.56 23.50
N ALA A 776 -30.32 1.33 23.45
CA ALA A 776 -31.21 1.68 22.37
C ALA A 776 -31.32 3.19 22.13
N SER A 777 -31.75 3.50 20.91
CA SER A 777 -32.30 4.77 20.45
C SER A 777 -33.22 5.45 21.47
N ASN A 778 -32.91 6.70 21.86
CA ASN A 778 -33.81 7.87 21.77
C ASN A 778 -33.23 9.09 22.53
N GLY A 779 -33.14 10.22 21.82
CA GLY A 779 -33.54 11.52 22.37
C GLY A 779 -32.53 12.37 23.16
N SER A 780 -32.05 13.43 22.49
CA SER A 780 -31.88 14.80 23.05
C SER A 780 -30.69 15.17 23.96
N ALA A 781 -29.54 14.50 23.88
CA ALA A 781 -28.33 14.95 24.59
C ALA A 781 -27.48 16.02 23.84
N ALA A 782 -27.89 16.43 22.63
CA ALA A 782 -27.10 17.36 21.78
C ALA A 782 -27.49 18.84 21.94
N ARG A 783 -28.32 19.21 22.92
CA ARG A 783 -28.81 20.60 23.08
C ARG A 783 -28.25 21.38 24.28
N ASP A 784 -27.57 20.73 25.22
CA ASP A 784 -27.06 21.39 26.44
C ASP A 784 -25.54 21.70 26.43
N LEU A 785 -24.84 21.46 25.31
CA LEU A 785 -23.40 21.71 25.18
C LEU A 785 -23.02 23.03 24.48
N TRP A 786 -23.99 23.91 24.22
CA TRP A 786 -23.79 25.18 23.48
C TRP A 786 -24.26 26.43 24.23
N GLN A 787 -24.18 26.46 25.56
CA GLN A 787 -24.51 27.67 26.34
C GLN A 787 -23.36 28.33 27.09
N ASP A 788 -22.13 27.81 27.02
CA ASP A 788 -20.95 28.53 27.51
C ASP A 788 -19.81 28.44 26.47
N PHE A 789 -19.97 29.16 25.35
CA PHE A 789 -18.86 29.64 24.52
C PHE A 789 -19.26 30.88 23.73
#